data_AF-A0A5A7RDF7-F1
#
_entry.id   AF-A0A5A7RDF7-F1
#
_cell.length_a   1.000
_cell.length_b   1.000
_cell.length_c   1.000
_cell.angle_alpha   90.00
_cell.angle_beta   90.00
_cell.angle_gamma   90.00
#
_symmetry.space_group_name_H-M   'P 1'
#
loop_
_entity.id
_entity.type
_entity.pdbx_description
1 polymer ?
#
loop_
_entity_poly.entity_id
_entity_poly.type
_entity_poly.pdbx_seq_one_letter_code
_entity_poly.pdbx_strand_id
1 'polypeptide(L)'
;MAATQDDIAIRVHSRRGSNLIHPVSLESPPPSSAAASASPVVYREVKHFKKWFPWLIPLFVAANVVVFVVTMYVNDCPKNSISCVAGSLGRLSFQPFKENPLLGPSSTALEKMGALDVGKVVHKHEGWRLITCMWLHGGVLHLLANMLSLLIIGIRLEREFGFGRIGFLYLVSGFGGSLLSALFIQSNISVGASGALFGLLGGMLSELITNWSIYANKVAALLTLVVIIAINLAVGILPHVDNFAHIGGFLSGFLLGFVFLMRPQFGWVSQRYNPAAYPSSSASPKFKAYQRREAMAIRVMNGRTLFRCCTMSPPLPAVRCCQRRHKFARCRSPDRLFISRRIQCRLASYGYGLVPVRQYSAQSLVDMVIGQLESLRKRGRVRASNKYVKVLRLHSSRLELKINEEILESKVGKLALKKGLLLEFRKDPERLLLAVVEKPDGKKNWIVTDQNGNMASIKPQQITFIVPGVENFDQTEISTFVQKAQDNLDLALLEFAWVELLEKNKSTTVEELAEMIFGSTEPFESYCAHLLLTKDEVYFTTLETKGSYSVYGPRSAAQVEELTKRKRAKEVAEKEFEELVNILKSARDMPLHAKPPKSTWTSDEKVRKTIESLQAYAIDDCRNEDQKKTAGLILRAMGLAKTASAAVTLLINIGYFPVHINLDLLKLNIRTGFPEEINAAAEKLLSESPDMDEVDRTDLTHLKVYAIDVDEADERCFWQILKRRHVQLDDALSAVRLQDGRIKVWIHVADPTRLLQPGCMIDKEAMKRGTSVFLPTATYPMFPERLAMEGMSLKQGEFCKAVSVSVVLHSDGCIAEYSVENSLIRPTYMLTYESATELLYLNLEEEAELRLLSEAAALRLQWRQEQGAIDTSTIEARIKITNPDEPEPSIKLYVENQADPAMRLVSEMMILCGEVMATFGSANNIPLPYRGQPQSNIDTSAFSHLPEGPVRSFAIVRIMRAAEMDFRNPIRHGILGLPGYVQFTSPIRRYLDLLAHYQVKAFLRGDSLPFSAGRLEGIASLVNVNTRVIKRLSSTSLRYWIIEYLRQQPKHKTFSALVLRFIKDRVAAILLMEVITYKSGYKLLCGYLAV
;
A
#
# COMPACT_ATOMS: atom_id res chain seq x y z
N MET A 1 -47.39 42.15 13.52
CA MET A 1 -47.14 43.15 14.59
C MET A 1 -47.42 42.48 15.92
N ALA A 2 -46.40 42.28 16.76
CA ALA A 2 -46.52 41.97 18.19
C ALA A 2 -45.16 42.30 18.83
N ALA A 3 -45.17 42.78 20.07
CA ALA A 3 -44.00 43.39 20.71
C ALA A 3 -43.30 42.48 21.73
N THR A 4 -42.11 42.94 22.09
CA THR A 4 -41.19 42.51 23.16
C THR A 4 -41.83 42.19 24.52
N GLN A 5 -41.20 41.29 25.29
CA GLN A 5 -41.00 41.49 26.73
C GLN A 5 -39.73 40.78 27.25
N ASP A 6 -39.23 41.25 28.40
CA ASP A 6 -37.79 41.28 28.74
C ASP A 6 -37.23 40.15 29.62
N ASP A 7 -35.90 40.08 29.64
CA ASP A 7 -35.07 39.24 30.52
C ASP A 7 -35.23 39.58 32.01
N ILE A 8 -35.23 38.55 32.87
CA ILE A 8 -35.01 38.69 34.32
C ILE A 8 -33.63 38.09 34.67
N ALA A 9 -32.68 38.96 35.02
CA ALA A 9 -31.35 38.56 35.48
C ALA A 9 -31.33 38.34 37.01
N ILE A 10 -30.76 37.21 37.46
CA ILE A 10 -30.48 36.93 38.88
C ILE A 10 -28.97 36.67 39.05
N ARG A 11 -28.33 37.35 40.01
CA ARG A 11 -26.86 37.41 40.15
C ARG A 11 -26.42 37.56 41.62
N VAL A 12 -25.99 36.47 42.26
CA VAL A 12 -25.51 36.41 43.69
C VAL A 12 -24.62 35.16 43.84
N HIS A 13 -23.55 35.05 44.63
CA HIS A 13 -22.44 35.94 45.04
C HIS A 13 -21.28 35.03 45.50
N SER A 14 -20.04 35.54 45.65
CA SER A 14 -18.86 34.78 46.12
C SER A 14 -18.38 35.21 47.52
N ARG A 15 -18.08 34.24 48.41
CA ARG A 15 -17.27 34.30 49.66
C ARG A 15 -16.94 32.84 50.09
N ARG A 16 -15.71 32.39 50.34
CA ARG A 16 -14.74 32.64 51.45
C ARG A 16 -15.16 32.13 52.87
N GLY A 17 -14.95 30.83 53.12
CA GLY A 17 -13.99 30.24 54.10
C GLY A 17 -14.17 30.32 55.63
N SER A 18 -14.26 29.13 56.28
CA SER A 18 -13.76 28.74 57.64
C SER A 18 -14.16 27.27 57.92
N ASN A 19 -13.29 26.27 58.10
CA ASN A 19 -12.37 25.89 59.21
C ASN A 19 -13.03 25.26 60.48
N LEU A 20 -12.39 24.17 60.99
CA LEU A 20 -12.45 23.56 62.35
C LEU A 20 -13.65 22.59 62.65
N ILE A 21 -13.57 21.41 63.32
CA ILE A 21 -12.54 20.70 64.16
C ILE A 21 -12.54 19.13 63.94
N HIS A 22 -11.42 18.45 64.25
CA HIS A 22 -11.11 16.98 64.31
C HIS A 22 -11.60 16.27 65.61
N PRO A 23 -11.16 15.03 66.05
CA PRO A 23 -10.33 13.94 65.48
C PRO A 23 -11.04 12.53 65.52
N VAL A 24 -10.43 11.37 65.20
CA VAL A 24 -9.46 10.58 66.01
C VAL A 24 -8.38 9.92 65.13
N SER A 25 -7.15 9.89 65.65
CA SER A 25 -5.95 9.32 65.05
C SER A 25 -5.58 7.94 65.62
N LEU A 26 -4.86 7.13 64.83
CA LEU A 26 -4.06 6.00 65.30
C LEU A 26 -2.65 6.14 64.72
N GLU A 27 -1.64 6.14 65.59
CA GLU A 27 -0.26 6.52 65.27
C GLU A 27 0.61 5.37 64.74
N SER A 28 1.59 5.68 63.89
CA SER A 28 2.86 4.94 63.80
C SER A 28 3.97 5.87 63.27
N PRO A 29 5.27 5.59 63.54
CA PRO A 29 6.31 6.63 63.73
C PRO A 29 6.96 7.19 62.44
N PRO A 30 7.68 8.33 62.54
CA PRO A 30 8.19 9.08 61.38
C PRO A 30 9.42 8.44 60.69
N PRO A 31 9.66 8.75 59.40
CA PRO A 31 10.75 8.18 58.62
C PRO A 31 12.12 8.77 58.95
N SER A 32 13.16 7.92 58.96
CA SER A 32 14.55 8.36 59.04
C SER A 32 15.00 9.04 57.74
N SER A 33 15.63 10.21 57.89
CA SER A 33 16.16 10.99 56.78
C SER A 33 17.42 10.36 56.18
N ALA A 34 17.35 9.93 54.92
CA ALA A 34 18.53 9.71 54.08
C ALA A 34 18.19 9.96 52.60
N ALA A 35 18.15 11.24 52.21
CA ALA A 35 17.96 11.63 50.81
C ALA A 35 19.22 11.32 49.98
N ALA A 36 19.30 10.10 49.46
CA ALA A 36 20.16 9.82 48.30
C ALA A 36 19.46 10.37 47.06
N SER A 37 20.02 11.43 46.47
CA SER A 37 19.46 12.12 45.30
C SER A 37 19.51 11.24 44.05
N ALA A 38 18.52 10.36 43.89
CA ALA A 38 18.29 9.64 42.65
C ALA A 38 17.91 10.65 41.55
N SER A 39 18.80 10.83 40.58
CA SER A 39 18.57 11.73 39.45
C SER A 39 17.27 11.32 38.72
N PRO A 40 16.45 12.29 38.25
CA PRO A 40 15.19 11.96 37.61
C PRO A 40 15.45 11.05 36.41
N VAL A 41 14.87 9.86 36.42
CA VAL A 41 14.94 8.93 35.30
C VAL A 41 14.13 9.54 34.17
N VAL A 42 14.81 10.27 33.28
CA VAL A 42 14.22 10.86 32.09
C VAL A 42 13.71 9.73 31.20
N TYR A 43 12.39 9.48 31.29
CA TYR A 43 11.68 8.59 30.38
C TYR A 43 11.83 9.13 28.96
N ARG A 44 12.80 8.58 28.24
CA ARG A 44 13.13 8.97 26.89
C ARG A 44 11.98 8.53 25.99
N GLU A 45 11.17 9.48 25.55
CA GLU A 45 10.02 9.27 24.66
C GLU A 45 10.29 8.19 23.60
N VAL A 46 9.31 7.31 23.40
CA VAL A 46 9.27 6.42 22.24
C VAL A 46 9.00 7.27 20.99
N LYS A 47 10.07 7.88 20.47
CA LYS A 47 10.03 8.62 19.22
C LYS A 47 9.56 7.68 18.11
N HIS A 48 8.41 7.98 17.53
CA HIS A 48 8.07 7.52 16.18
C HIS A 48 9.31 7.65 15.30
N PHE A 49 9.65 6.59 14.57
CA PHE A 49 10.89 6.45 13.80
C PHE A 49 11.36 7.80 13.27
N LYS A 50 12.38 8.37 13.92
CA LYS A 50 12.79 9.76 13.69
C LYS A 50 13.26 9.83 12.24
N LYS A 51 12.47 10.44 11.35
CA LYS A 51 12.85 10.68 9.95
C LYS A 51 14.24 11.28 9.98
N TRP A 52 15.23 10.57 9.47
CA TRP A 52 16.61 11.03 9.55
C TRP A 52 16.74 12.28 8.68
N PHE A 53 17.40 13.30 9.21
CA PHE A 53 17.78 14.44 8.40
C PHE A 53 18.84 13.95 7.39
N PRO A 54 18.57 14.01 6.07
CA PRO A 54 19.48 13.47 5.08
C PRO A 54 20.65 14.43 4.87
N TRP A 55 21.85 13.99 5.20
CA TRP A 55 23.07 14.80 5.05
C TRP A 55 24.19 14.02 4.36
N LEU A 56 24.20 12.69 4.47
CA LEU A 56 25.23 11.85 3.88
C LEU A 56 25.11 11.79 2.35
N ILE A 57 23.89 11.69 1.82
CA ILE A 57 23.65 11.67 0.38
C ILE A 57 23.99 13.03 -0.27
N PRO A 58 23.55 14.19 0.27
CA PRO A 58 24.06 15.50 -0.15
C PRO A 58 25.59 15.63 -0.05
N LEU A 59 26.22 15.08 0.98
CA LEU A 59 27.68 15.08 1.13
C LEU A 59 28.37 14.22 0.05
N PHE A 60 27.83 13.06 -0.29
CA PHE A 60 28.33 12.24 -1.39
C PHE A 60 28.20 12.98 -2.73
N VAL A 61 27.11 13.70 -2.96
CA VAL A 61 26.95 14.54 -4.16
C VAL A 61 28.03 15.63 -4.19
N ALA A 62 28.21 16.38 -3.11
CA ALA A 62 29.25 17.39 -3.00
C ALA A 62 30.66 16.82 -3.24
N ALA A 63 30.98 15.65 -2.65
CA ALA A 63 32.26 14.97 -2.84
C ALA A 63 32.51 14.59 -4.31
N ASN A 64 31.51 14.04 -5.00
CA ASN A 64 31.60 13.71 -6.43
C ASN A 64 31.79 14.96 -7.32
N VAL A 65 31.11 16.08 -7.01
CA VAL A 65 31.34 17.35 -7.71
C VAL A 65 32.75 17.89 -7.47
N VAL A 66 33.24 17.88 -6.23
CA VAL A 66 34.61 18.33 -5.91
C VAL A 66 35.66 17.45 -6.61
N VAL A 67 35.53 16.13 -6.56
CA VAL A 67 36.44 15.20 -7.24
C VAL A 67 36.42 15.41 -8.77
N PHE A 68 35.25 15.70 -9.36
CA PHE A 68 35.17 16.04 -10.78
C PHE A 68 35.87 17.37 -11.11
N VAL A 69 35.69 18.42 -10.30
CA VAL A 69 36.40 19.71 -10.47
C VAL A 69 37.92 19.54 -10.35
N VAL A 70 38.41 18.76 -9.38
CA VAL A 70 39.84 18.43 -9.24
C VAL A 70 40.34 17.63 -10.45
N THR A 71 39.55 16.68 -10.95
CA THR A 71 39.89 15.90 -12.16
C THR A 71 40.00 16.81 -13.39
N MET A 72 39.08 17.76 -13.55
CA MET A 72 39.14 18.78 -14.62
C MET A 72 40.34 19.71 -14.47
N TYR A 73 40.73 20.07 -13.24
CA TYR A 73 41.93 20.87 -12.98
C TYR A 73 43.23 20.11 -13.33
N VAL A 74 43.27 18.79 -13.07
CA VAL A 74 44.40 17.91 -13.41
C VAL A 74 44.46 17.59 -14.92
N ASN A 75 43.32 17.68 -15.63
CA ASN A 75 43.24 17.48 -17.08
C ASN A 75 43.99 18.56 -17.87
N ASP A 76 43.94 19.84 -17.43
CA ASP A 76 44.65 21.00 -18.02
C ASP A 76 44.69 20.96 -19.57
N CYS A 77 43.49 20.91 -20.19
CA CYS A 77 43.34 20.72 -21.64
C CYS A 77 44.22 21.67 -22.47
N PRO A 78 44.28 23.00 -22.20
CA PRO A 78 45.07 23.93 -23.01
C PRO A 78 46.58 23.64 -23.02
N LYS A 79 47.09 22.88 -22.04
CA LYS A 79 48.49 22.48 -21.97
C LYS A 79 48.76 21.11 -22.62
N ASN A 80 47.76 20.24 -22.67
CA ASN A 80 47.90 18.82 -23.03
C ASN A 80 47.27 18.46 -24.39
N SER A 81 46.44 19.33 -24.98
CA SER A 81 45.67 19.07 -26.21
C SER A 81 45.70 20.26 -27.18
N ILE A 82 45.66 19.99 -28.49
CA ILE A 82 45.72 21.02 -29.56
C ILE A 82 44.39 21.79 -29.72
N SER A 83 43.27 21.19 -29.32
CA SER A 83 41.93 21.78 -29.44
C SER A 83 41.07 21.40 -28.25
N CYS A 84 40.47 22.40 -27.57
CA CYS A 84 39.67 22.23 -26.36
C CYS A 84 38.28 22.87 -26.53
N VAL A 85 37.27 22.27 -25.90
CA VAL A 85 35.91 22.82 -25.83
C VAL A 85 35.81 23.73 -24.60
N ALA A 86 35.17 24.90 -24.77
CA ALA A 86 35.06 25.96 -23.76
C ALA A 86 36.43 26.46 -23.24
N GLY A 87 37.28 26.93 -24.17
CA GLY A 87 38.62 27.50 -23.87
C GLY A 87 38.64 28.67 -22.88
N SER A 88 37.51 29.39 -22.72
CA SER A 88 37.33 30.46 -21.73
C SER A 88 37.40 29.98 -20.27
N LEU A 89 37.31 28.67 -20.01
CA LEU A 89 37.45 28.07 -18.68
C LEU A 89 38.91 27.79 -18.27
N GLY A 90 39.88 28.10 -19.14
CA GLY A 90 41.31 27.92 -18.86
C GLY A 90 41.64 26.45 -18.54
N ARG A 91 42.26 26.20 -17.37
CA ARG A 91 42.61 24.83 -16.94
C ARG A 91 41.42 23.86 -16.90
N LEU A 92 40.21 24.37 -16.71
CA LEU A 92 38.98 23.57 -16.60
C LEU A 92 38.29 23.32 -17.96
N SER A 93 38.93 23.65 -19.09
CA SER A 93 38.39 23.35 -20.42
C SER A 93 38.28 21.85 -20.70
N PHE A 94 37.28 21.47 -21.49
CA PHE A 94 36.94 20.08 -21.81
C PHE A 94 37.72 19.57 -23.02
N GLN A 95 37.95 18.26 -23.07
CA GLN A 95 38.50 17.61 -24.26
C GLN A 95 37.52 17.71 -25.45
N PRO A 96 38.00 17.62 -26.70
CA PRO A 96 37.15 17.76 -27.87
C PRO A 96 36.15 16.61 -27.96
N PHE A 97 34.96 16.86 -28.53
CA PHE A 97 33.87 15.87 -28.65
C PHE A 97 34.26 14.57 -29.37
N LYS A 98 35.35 14.57 -30.15
CA LYS A 98 35.92 13.36 -30.78
C LYS A 98 36.62 12.42 -29.79
N GLU A 99 37.14 12.97 -28.69
CA GLU A 99 37.83 12.22 -27.63
C GLU A 99 36.89 11.92 -26.47
N ASN A 100 36.07 12.90 -26.05
CA ASN A 100 35.10 12.73 -24.97
C ASN A 100 33.75 13.39 -25.32
N PRO A 101 32.72 12.61 -25.73
CA PRO A 101 31.41 13.16 -26.08
C PRO A 101 30.58 13.61 -24.86
N LEU A 102 31.01 13.29 -23.63
CA LEU A 102 30.26 13.55 -22.39
C LEU A 102 30.59 14.90 -21.74
N LEU A 103 31.37 15.77 -22.42
CA LEU A 103 31.95 17.02 -21.91
C LEU A 103 32.80 16.78 -20.67
N GLY A 104 34.03 16.29 -20.85
CA GLY A 104 34.85 15.81 -19.74
C GLY A 104 36.36 15.84 -19.98
N PRO A 105 37.12 15.24 -19.03
CA PRO A 105 38.56 15.11 -19.10
C PRO A 105 38.99 13.97 -20.06
N SER A 106 40.30 13.86 -20.32
CA SER A 106 40.86 12.74 -21.08
C SER A 106 40.82 11.43 -20.29
N SER A 107 40.93 10.29 -20.99
CA SER A 107 41.11 8.98 -20.37
C SER A 107 42.38 8.93 -19.49
N THR A 108 43.47 9.56 -19.95
CA THR A 108 44.75 9.63 -19.22
C THR A 108 44.65 10.42 -17.91
N ALA A 109 43.85 11.49 -17.88
CA ALA A 109 43.57 12.23 -16.65
C ALA A 109 42.74 11.40 -15.66
N LEU A 110 41.72 10.68 -16.14
CA LEU A 110 40.91 9.77 -15.31
C LEU A 110 41.77 8.61 -14.74
N GLU A 111 42.64 8.00 -15.54
CA GLU A 111 43.59 6.98 -15.07
C GLU A 111 44.51 7.49 -13.97
N LYS A 112 45.05 8.70 -14.14
CA LYS A 112 45.90 9.35 -13.13
C LYS A 112 45.15 9.65 -11.84
N MET A 113 43.87 10.04 -11.94
CA MET A 113 43.00 10.33 -10.79
C MET A 113 42.42 9.10 -10.09
N GLY A 114 42.65 7.88 -10.62
CA GLY A 114 42.25 6.63 -9.96
C GLY A 114 41.10 5.86 -10.62
N ALA A 115 40.88 6.04 -11.92
CA ALA A 115 39.94 5.21 -12.68
C ALA A 115 40.27 3.72 -12.58
N LEU A 116 39.26 2.87 -12.72
CA LEU A 116 39.42 1.43 -12.66
C LEU A 116 40.07 0.94 -13.96
N ASP A 117 41.29 0.44 -13.82
CA ASP A 117 42.09 -0.20 -14.86
C ASP A 117 42.48 -1.59 -14.33
N VAL A 118 42.03 -2.64 -15.02
CA VAL A 118 42.25 -4.03 -14.61
C VAL A 118 43.71 -4.44 -14.68
N GLY A 119 44.48 -3.91 -15.63
CA GLY A 119 45.91 -4.16 -15.72
C GLY A 119 46.66 -3.59 -14.52
N LYS A 120 46.31 -2.38 -14.09
CA LYS A 120 46.91 -1.74 -12.90
C LYS A 120 46.45 -2.39 -11.59
N VAL A 121 45.17 -2.76 -11.47
CA VAL A 121 44.66 -3.45 -10.27
C VAL A 121 45.29 -4.84 -10.09
N VAL A 122 45.34 -5.64 -11.17
CA VAL A 122 45.79 -7.04 -11.08
C VAL A 122 47.32 -7.16 -11.13
N HIS A 123 47.99 -6.46 -12.07
CA HIS A 123 49.44 -6.63 -12.28
C HIS A 123 50.32 -5.60 -11.55
N LYS A 124 49.75 -4.49 -11.05
CA LYS A 124 50.48 -3.50 -10.24
C LYS A 124 49.96 -3.39 -8.81
N HIS A 125 49.05 -4.28 -8.40
CA HIS A 125 48.42 -4.32 -7.07
C HIS A 125 47.74 -3.00 -6.63
N GLU A 126 47.30 -2.16 -7.59
CA GLU A 126 46.65 -0.87 -7.31
C GLU A 126 45.17 -1.04 -6.89
N GLY A 127 44.86 -1.97 -5.99
CA GLY A 127 43.50 -2.36 -5.63
C GLY A 127 42.65 -1.26 -4.95
N TRP A 128 43.26 -0.17 -4.51
CA TRP A 128 42.56 1.05 -4.09
C TRP A 128 41.68 1.65 -5.21
N ARG A 129 42.00 1.37 -6.49
CA ARG A 129 41.20 1.78 -7.66
C ARG A 129 39.77 1.24 -7.65
N LEU A 130 39.52 0.11 -7.00
CA LEU A 130 38.18 -0.48 -6.81
C LEU A 130 37.24 0.39 -5.94
N ILE A 131 37.80 1.41 -5.26
CA ILE A 131 37.04 2.35 -4.43
C ILE A 131 37.09 3.76 -5.03
N THR A 132 38.23 4.21 -5.58
CA THR A 132 38.35 5.57 -6.15
C THR A 132 37.55 5.76 -7.43
N CYS A 133 37.38 4.71 -8.26
CA CYS A 133 36.60 4.79 -9.49
C CYS A 133 35.13 5.18 -9.25
N MET A 134 34.58 4.88 -8.07
CA MET A 134 33.21 5.23 -7.66
C MET A 134 32.98 6.74 -7.55
N TRP A 135 34.04 7.54 -7.36
CA TRP A 135 33.96 8.98 -7.14
C TRP A 135 34.31 9.81 -8.38
N LEU A 136 34.88 9.16 -9.41
CA LEU A 136 35.26 9.77 -10.68
C LEU A 136 34.11 9.74 -11.68
N HIS A 137 34.04 10.73 -12.55
CA HIS A 137 32.99 10.83 -13.57
C HIS A 137 33.58 11.20 -14.93
N GLY A 138 33.12 10.51 -15.98
CA GLY A 138 33.65 10.67 -17.34
C GLY A 138 33.32 12.01 -18.02
N GLY A 139 32.41 12.82 -17.47
CA GLY A 139 32.03 14.12 -18.03
C GLY A 139 30.83 14.74 -17.32
N VAL A 140 30.51 16.00 -17.64
CA VAL A 140 29.43 16.77 -17.00
C VAL A 140 28.07 16.09 -17.13
N LEU A 141 27.75 15.57 -18.31
CA LEU A 141 26.47 14.87 -18.54
C LEU A 141 26.36 13.59 -17.68
N HIS A 142 27.47 12.86 -17.57
CA HIS A 142 27.54 11.63 -16.75
C HIS A 142 27.49 11.95 -15.24
N LEU A 143 28.11 13.05 -14.79
CA LEU A 143 28.00 13.53 -13.41
C LEU A 143 26.55 13.93 -13.08
N LEU A 144 25.92 14.78 -13.91
CA LEU A 144 24.55 15.25 -13.67
C LEU A 144 23.54 14.09 -13.56
N ALA A 145 23.62 13.11 -14.46
CA ALA A 145 22.73 11.94 -14.44
C ALA A 145 22.88 11.09 -13.16
N ASN A 146 24.12 10.86 -12.70
CA ASN A 146 24.38 10.14 -11.44
C ASN A 146 23.91 10.95 -10.22
N MET A 147 24.22 12.24 -10.16
CA MET A 147 23.92 13.07 -8.99
C MET A 147 22.41 13.28 -8.83
N LEU A 148 21.67 13.53 -9.92
CA LEU A 148 20.21 13.63 -9.89
C LEU A 148 19.56 12.34 -9.38
N SER A 149 19.99 11.20 -9.92
CA SER A 149 19.50 9.87 -9.51
C SER A 149 19.83 9.56 -8.04
N LEU A 150 21.05 9.90 -7.60
CA LEU A 150 21.50 9.71 -6.23
C LEU A 150 20.72 10.59 -5.24
N LEU A 151 20.36 11.82 -5.61
CA LEU A 151 19.48 12.67 -4.79
C LEU A 151 18.06 12.08 -4.68
N ILE A 152 17.44 11.68 -5.79
CA ILE A 152 16.06 11.16 -5.81
C ILE A 152 15.94 9.86 -4.99
N ILE A 153 16.83 8.91 -5.23
CA ILE A 153 16.79 7.57 -4.61
C ILE A 153 17.42 7.60 -3.21
N GLY A 154 18.61 8.20 -3.09
CA GLY A 154 19.39 8.20 -1.85
C GLY A 154 18.74 8.98 -0.72
N ILE A 155 18.20 10.17 -0.96
CA ILE A 155 17.57 10.99 0.10
C ILE A 155 16.35 10.27 0.69
N ARG A 156 15.57 9.57 -0.16
CA ARG A 156 14.43 8.77 0.31
C ARG A 156 14.90 7.65 1.22
N LEU A 157 15.87 6.85 0.77
CA LEU A 157 16.42 5.75 1.56
C LEU A 157 17.09 6.22 2.85
N GLU A 158 17.84 7.33 2.83
CA GLU A 158 18.51 7.89 4.00
C GLU A 158 17.49 8.35 5.05
N ARG A 159 16.41 9.03 4.63
CA ARG A 159 15.31 9.45 5.52
C ARG A 159 14.60 8.26 6.19
N GLU A 160 14.43 7.16 5.46
CA GLU A 160 13.70 5.96 5.92
C GLU A 160 14.55 5.03 6.80
N PHE A 161 15.82 4.76 6.42
CA PHE A 161 16.66 3.71 7.05
C PHE A 161 17.89 4.26 7.80
N GLY A 162 18.21 5.55 7.63
CA GLY A 162 19.29 6.23 8.33
C GLY A 162 20.65 6.16 7.63
N PHE A 163 21.43 7.24 7.81
CA PHE A 163 22.69 7.49 7.09
C PHE A 163 23.68 6.33 7.18
N GLY A 164 23.87 5.71 8.35
CA GLY A 164 24.87 4.64 8.53
C GLY A 164 24.59 3.38 7.70
N ARG A 165 23.31 2.99 7.55
CA ARG A 165 22.93 1.81 6.76
C ARG A 165 23.05 2.08 5.27
N ILE A 166 22.56 3.24 4.83
CA ILE A 166 22.59 3.64 3.42
C ILE A 166 24.01 3.95 2.94
N GLY A 167 24.85 4.55 3.79
CA GLY A 167 26.28 4.74 3.52
C GLY A 167 27.02 3.41 3.32
N PHE A 168 26.80 2.43 4.19
CA PHE A 168 27.41 1.11 4.04
C PHE A 168 26.89 0.37 2.79
N LEU A 169 25.58 0.43 2.53
CA LEU A 169 24.96 -0.14 1.34
C LEU A 169 25.55 0.45 0.06
N TYR A 170 25.69 1.77 -0.01
CA TYR A 170 26.30 2.50 -1.13
C TYR A 170 27.77 2.11 -1.34
N LEU A 171 28.60 2.12 -0.29
CA LEU A 171 30.03 1.81 -0.40
C LEU A 171 30.27 0.35 -0.83
N VAL A 172 29.61 -0.62 -0.19
CA VAL A 172 29.86 -2.05 -0.49
C VAL A 172 29.26 -2.46 -1.83
N SER A 173 28.13 -1.89 -2.24
CA SER A 173 27.58 -2.18 -3.57
C SER A 173 28.40 -1.55 -4.70
N GLY A 174 28.92 -0.33 -4.54
CA GLY A 174 29.86 0.25 -5.50
C GLY A 174 31.17 -0.55 -5.62
N PHE A 175 31.68 -1.08 -4.52
CA PHE A 175 32.80 -2.04 -4.55
C PHE A 175 32.43 -3.34 -5.27
N GLY A 176 31.23 -3.89 -5.02
CA GLY A 176 30.71 -5.07 -5.71
C GLY A 176 30.54 -4.88 -7.22
N GLY A 177 30.11 -3.70 -7.66
CA GLY A 177 30.10 -3.31 -9.07
C GLY A 177 31.50 -3.24 -9.66
N SER A 178 32.42 -2.53 -9.01
CA SER A 178 33.81 -2.38 -9.45
C SER A 178 34.54 -3.73 -9.54
N LEU A 179 34.24 -4.66 -8.62
CA LEU A 179 34.75 -6.02 -8.63
C LEU A 179 34.23 -6.85 -9.81
N LEU A 180 32.94 -6.72 -10.15
CA LEU A 180 32.36 -7.44 -11.30
C LEU A 180 32.83 -6.85 -12.63
N SER A 181 32.96 -5.52 -12.72
CA SER A 181 33.60 -4.84 -13.86
C SER A 181 35.03 -5.36 -14.08
N ALA A 182 35.85 -5.39 -13.02
CA ALA A 182 37.23 -5.86 -13.10
C ALA A 182 37.39 -7.35 -13.50
N LEU A 183 36.35 -8.17 -13.27
CA LEU A 183 36.32 -9.56 -13.72
C LEU A 183 36.14 -9.69 -15.24
N PHE A 184 35.17 -8.96 -15.79
CA PHE A 184 34.62 -9.18 -17.14
C PHE A 184 35.10 -8.19 -18.21
N ILE A 185 35.44 -6.95 -17.85
CA ILE A 185 36.03 -5.96 -18.77
C ILE A 185 37.56 -6.07 -18.71
N GLN A 186 38.23 -5.93 -19.86
CA GLN A 186 39.70 -6.07 -19.95
C GLN A 186 40.42 -4.91 -20.65
N SER A 187 39.73 -4.06 -21.41
CA SER A 187 40.35 -3.08 -22.31
C SER A 187 39.90 -1.62 -22.13
N ASN A 188 38.92 -1.36 -21.26
CA ASN A 188 38.33 -0.03 -21.07
C ASN A 188 38.46 0.41 -19.61
N ILE A 189 38.67 1.70 -19.38
CA ILE A 189 38.63 2.30 -18.05
C ILE A 189 37.18 2.44 -17.56
N SER A 190 36.94 2.18 -16.27
CA SER A 190 35.62 2.35 -15.66
C SER A 190 35.64 3.41 -14.55
N VAL A 191 34.61 4.27 -14.56
CA VAL A 191 34.40 5.38 -13.63
C VAL A 191 32.90 5.62 -13.43
N GLY A 192 32.50 6.02 -12.21
CA GLY A 192 31.16 6.51 -11.92
C GLY A 192 30.55 5.95 -10.64
N ALA A 193 29.72 6.77 -9.99
CA ALA A 193 28.91 6.37 -8.84
C ALA A 193 27.80 5.35 -9.17
N SER A 194 27.63 5.02 -10.46
CA SER A 194 26.49 4.26 -10.98
C SER A 194 26.38 2.85 -10.42
N GLY A 195 27.49 2.13 -10.19
CA GLY A 195 27.45 0.81 -9.52
C GLY A 195 26.81 0.87 -8.12
N ALA A 196 27.14 1.90 -7.32
CA ALA A 196 26.55 2.10 -6.01
C ALA A 196 25.07 2.55 -6.09
N LEU A 197 24.72 3.35 -7.11
CA LEU A 197 23.34 3.75 -7.38
C LEU A 197 22.45 2.55 -7.73
N PHE A 198 22.92 1.65 -8.60
CA PHE A 198 22.24 0.38 -8.90
C PHE A 198 22.15 -0.50 -7.66
N GLY A 199 23.12 -0.45 -6.75
CA GLY A 199 23.04 -1.09 -5.44
C GLY A 199 21.93 -0.55 -4.53
N LEU A 200 21.70 0.77 -4.54
CA LEU A 200 20.54 1.36 -3.84
C LEU A 200 19.21 0.88 -4.45
N LEU A 201 19.12 0.76 -5.78
CA LEU A 201 17.96 0.20 -6.47
C LEU A 201 17.74 -1.30 -6.16
N GLY A 202 18.81 -2.10 -6.13
CA GLY A 202 18.76 -3.49 -5.69
C GLY A 202 18.27 -3.62 -4.25
N GLY A 203 18.76 -2.73 -3.36
CA GLY A 203 18.27 -2.63 -1.98
C GLY A 203 16.78 -2.32 -1.89
N MET A 204 16.27 -1.37 -2.70
CA MET A 204 14.84 -1.05 -2.79
C MET A 204 13.99 -2.26 -3.22
N LEU A 205 14.50 -3.09 -4.15
CA LEU A 205 13.78 -4.28 -4.58
C LEU A 205 13.69 -5.32 -3.43
N SER A 206 14.78 -5.52 -2.69
CA SER A 206 14.77 -6.42 -1.52
C SER A 206 13.90 -5.90 -0.38
N GLU A 207 13.83 -4.58 -0.20
CA GLU A 207 12.92 -3.93 0.75
C GLU A 207 11.46 -4.19 0.38
N LEU A 208 11.09 -4.03 -0.89
CA LEU A 208 9.77 -4.32 -1.42
C LEU A 208 9.37 -5.80 -1.28
N ILE A 209 10.31 -6.73 -1.54
CA ILE A 209 10.09 -8.18 -1.36
C ILE A 209 9.97 -8.55 0.13
N THR A 210 10.81 -7.99 0.99
CA THR A 210 10.80 -8.30 2.43
C THR A 210 9.56 -7.73 3.14
N ASN A 211 9.09 -6.56 2.68
CA ASN A 211 7.93 -5.86 3.23
C ASN A 211 6.67 -6.02 2.35
N TRP A 212 6.59 -7.09 1.54
CA TRP A 212 5.54 -7.36 0.55
C TRP A 212 4.10 -7.31 1.09
N SER A 213 3.90 -7.57 2.38
CA SER A 213 2.60 -7.49 3.07
C SER A 213 2.12 -6.07 3.37
N ILE A 214 3.00 -5.05 3.29
CA ILE A 214 2.71 -3.66 3.69
C ILE A 214 2.23 -2.80 2.50
N TYR A 215 2.64 -3.13 1.27
CA TYR A 215 2.28 -2.37 0.07
C TYR A 215 0.87 -2.74 -0.41
N ALA A 216 0.04 -1.73 -0.71
CA ALA A 216 -1.30 -1.92 -1.25
C ALA A 216 -1.25 -2.43 -2.70
N ASN A 217 -0.68 -1.64 -3.62
CA ASN A 217 -0.59 -1.97 -5.04
C ASN A 217 0.75 -2.64 -5.37
N LYS A 218 0.91 -3.87 -4.86
CA LYS A 218 2.16 -4.68 -4.87
C LYS A 218 2.74 -4.87 -6.28
N VAL A 219 1.89 -5.25 -7.23
CA VAL A 219 2.28 -5.52 -8.62
C VAL A 219 2.68 -4.23 -9.33
N ALA A 220 1.95 -3.13 -9.14
CA ALA A 220 2.29 -1.84 -9.73
C ALA A 220 3.62 -1.30 -9.20
N ALA A 221 3.85 -1.35 -7.87
CA ALA A 221 5.12 -0.93 -7.28
C ALA A 221 6.31 -1.76 -7.79
N LEU A 222 6.14 -3.09 -7.89
CA LEU A 222 7.16 -3.98 -8.44
C LEU A 222 7.42 -3.69 -9.93
N LEU A 223 6.36 -3.56 -10.74
CA LEU A 223 6.46 -3.35 -12.18
C LEU A 223 7.08 -1.98 -12.49
N THR A 224 6.70 -0.92 -11.77
CA THR A 224 7.36 0.40 -11.90
C THR A 224 8.84 0.32 -11.53
N LEU A 225 9.21 -0.37 -10.45
CA LEU A 225 10.61 -0.52 -10.06
C LEU A 225 11.41 -1.35 -11.10
N VAL A 226 10.83 -2.44 -11.62
CA VAL A 226 11.42 -3.26 -12.69
C VAL A 226 11.57 -2.47 -13.99
N VAL A 227 10.59 -1.66 -14.38
CA VAL A 227 10.68 -0.76 -15.54
C VAL A 227 11.79 0.29 -15.35
N ILE A 228 11.90 0.89 -14.17
CA ILE A 228 13.00 1.82 -13.85
C ILE A 228 14.36 1.11 -13.97
N ILE A 229 14.51 -0.10 -13.41
CA ILE A 229 15.74 -0.89 -13.51
C ILE A 229 16.05 -1.24 -14.99
N ALA A 230 15.05 -1.68 -15.75
CA ALA A 230 15.20 -2.04 -17.15
C ALA A 230 15.58 -0.85 -18.04
N ILE A 231 14.97 0.32 -17.84
CA ILE A 231 15.32 1.55 -18.57
C ILE A 231 16.76 1.97 -18.23
N ASN A 232 17.15 1.99 -16.95
CA ASN A 232 18.51 2.36 -16.56
C ASN A 232 19.56 1.37 -17.10
N LEU A 233 19.24 0.07 -17.15
CA LEU A 233 20.13 -0.94 -17.75
C LEU A 233 20.18 -0.85 -19.28
N ALA A 234 19.05 -0.50 -19.94
CA ALA A 234 19.00 -0.29 -21.39
C ALA A 234 19.78 0.95 -21.83
N VAL A 235 19.80 2.02 -21.02
CA VAL A 235 20.69 3.19 -21.21
C VAL A 235 22.17 2.77 -21.15
N GLY A 236 22.50 1.71 -20.42
CA GLY A 236 23.84 1.12 -20.39
C GLY A 236 24.29 0.43 -21.69
N ILE A 237 23.41 0.25 -22.69
CA ILE A 237 23.79 -0.23 -24.03
C ILE A 237 24.56 0.86 -24.81
N LEU A 238 24.56 2.10 -24.35
CA LEU A 238 25.36 3.19 -24.93
C LEU A 238 26.87 2.93 -24.78
N PRO A 239 27.68 3.22 -25.81
CA PRO A 239 29.14 3.11 -25.70
C PRO A 239 29.67 4.06 -24.63
N HIS A 240 30.70 3.62 -23.88
CA HIS A 240 31.28 4.25 -22.69
C HIS A 240 30.51 4.07 -21.37
N VAL A 241 29.48 3.20 -21.30
CA VAL A 241 28.80 2.82 -20.04
C VAL A 241 29.15 1.39 -19.61
N ASP A 242 29.36 1.19 -18.31
CA ASP A 242 29.79 -0.09 -17.73
C ASP A 242 28.61 -0.90 -17.14
N ASN A 243 28.04 -1.77 -17.97
CA ASN A 243 26.96 -2.68 -17.57
C ASN A 243 27.38 -3.70 -16.49
N PHE A 244 28.64 -4.12 -16.45
CA PHE A 244 29.11 -5.09 -15.46
C PHE A 244 29.19 -4.45 -14.07
N ALA A 245 29.59 -3.18 -13.98
CA ALA A 245 29.49 -2.40 -12.75
C ALA A 245 28.03 -2.25 -12.27
N HIS A 246 27.09 -2.02 -13.19
CA HIS A 246 25.66 -1.90 -12.84
C HIS A 246 25.08 -3.21 -12.32
N ILE A 247 25.33 -4.33 -13.00
CA ILE A 247 24.86 -5.66 -12.60
C ILE A 247 25.47 -6.09 -11.26
N GLY A 248 26.79 -5.89 -11.06
CA GLY A 248 27.48 -6.24 -9.81
C GLY A 248 27.02 -5.38 -8.64
N GLY A 249 26.81 -4.08 -8.89
CA GLY A 249 26.23 -3.15 -7.92
C GLY A 249 24.81 -3.55 -7.52
N PHE A 250 23.95 -3.82 -8.50
CA PHE A 250 22.57 -4.26 -8.27
C PHE A 250 22.49 -5.55 -7.47
N LEU A 251 23.24 -6.59 -7.86
CA LEU A 251 23.21 -7.90 -7.19
C LEU A 251 23.73 -7.82 -5.75
N SER A 252 24.82 -7.10 -5.53
CA SER A 252 25.35 -6.89 -4.17
C SER A 252 24.40 -6.06 -3.31
N GLY A 253 23.84 -4.96 -3.84
CA GLY A 253 22.84 -4.16 -3.15
C GLY A 253 21.55 -4.92 -2.83
N PHE A 254 21.09 -5.81 -3.71
CA PHE A 254 19.96 -6.70 -3.50
C PHE A 254 20.20 -7.65 -2.33
N LEU A 255 21.33 -8.37 -2.32
CA LEU A 255 21.68 -9.28 -1.21
C LEU A 255 21.85 -8.54 0.12
N LEU A 256 22.50 -7.37 0.11
CA LEU A 256 22.66 -6.53 1.30
C LEU A 256 21.33 -5.88 1.76
N GLY A 257 20.39 -5.67 0.85
CA GLY A 257 19.06 -5.14 1.15
C GLY A 257 18.27 -6.03 2.11
N PHE A 258 18.29 -7.36 1.91
CA PHE A 258 17.68 -8.31 2.84
C PHE A 258 18.25 -8.22 4.26
N VAL A 259 19.54 -7.88 4.40
CA VAL A 259 20.23 -7.78 5.70
C VAL A 259 20.02 -6.43 6.37
N PHE A 260 20.16 -5.32 5.63
CA PHE A 260 20.19 -3.96 6.21
C PHE A 260 18.85 -3.22 6.16
N LEU A 261 17.99 -3.52 5.18
CA LEU A 261 16.70 -2.86 4.98
C LEU A 261 15.52 -3.67 5.55
N MET A 262 15.81 -4.78 6.23
CA MET A 262 14.83 -5.55 6.99
C MET A 262 14.19 -4.65 8.06
N ARG A 263 12.90 -4.37 7.93
CA ARG A 263 12.12 -3.70 8.97
C ARG A 263 11.77 -4.74 10.04
N PRO A 264 12.13 -4.57 11.32
CA PRO A 264 11.65 -5.46 12.36
C PRO A 264 10.12 -5.32 12.42
N GLN A 265 9.41 -6.40 12.09
CA GLN A 265 7.94 -6.40 12.12
C GLN A 265 7.45 -6.06 13.54
N PHE A 266 6.32 -5.36 13.63
CA PHE A 266 5.84 -4.72 14.87
C PHE A 266 5.65 -5.67 16.07
N GLY A 267 5.61 -6.99 15.85
CA GLY A 267 5.58 -8.00 16.92
C GLY A 267 6.90 -8.21 17.68
N TRP A 268 8.07 -7.81 17.14
CA TRP A 268 9.38 -8.09 17.77
C TRP A 268 9.88 -6.96 18.70
N VAL A 269 9.25 -5.79 18.67
CA VAL A 269 9.64 -4.63 19.49
C VAL A 269 9.06 -4.72 20.91
N SER A 270 7.93 -5.40 21.10
CA SER A 270 7.29 -5.61 22.40
C SER A 270 8.10 -6.47 23.37
N GLN A 271 8.89 -7.43 22.87
CA GLN A 271 9.74 -8.31 23.69
C GLN A 271 11.03 -7.65 24.20
N ARG A 272 11.42 -6.48 23.67
CA ARG A 272 12.73 -5.84 23.98
C ARG A 272 12.68 -4.83 25.12
N TYR A 273 11.52 -4.66 25.75
CA TYR A 273 11.27 -3.71 26.86
C TYR A 273 10.80 -4.41 28.14
N ASN A 274 11.22 -5.65 28.39
CA ASN A 274 11.23 -6.18 29.76
C ASN A 274 12.37 -5.51 30.55
N PRO A 275 12.12 -4.94 31.74
CA PRO A 275 13.19 -4.51 32.63
C PRO A 275 14.05 -5.72 33.05
N ALA A 276 15.37 -5.51 33.13
CA ALA A 276 16.33 -6.57 33.39
C ALA A 276 16.45 -6.87 34.90
N ALA A 277 15.49 -7.61 35.44
CA ALA A 277 15.58 -8.30 36.72
C ALA A 277 14.86 -9.66 36.62
N TYR A 278 15.41 -10.66 37.31
CA TYR A 278 15.04 -12.09 37.31
C TYR A 278 15.43 -12.94 36.08
N PRO A 279 16.14 -14.08 36.28
CA PRO A 279 16.45 -15.02 35.21
C PRO A 279 15.28 -15.98 34.97
N SER A 280 14.71 -15.97 33.76
CA SER A 280 13.70 -16.96 33.36
C SER A 280 14.33 -18.23 32.79
N SER A 281 13.81 -19.38 33.22
CA SER A 281 14.20 -20.70 32.72
C SER A 281 13.82 -20.91 31.25
N SER A 282 14.61 -21.72 30.55
CA SER A 282 14.56 -21.81 29.08
C SER A 282 13.34 -22.58 28.55
N ALA A 283 12.48 -21.89 27.80
CA ALA A 283 11.56 -22.52 26.84
C ALA A 283 12.22 -22.61 25.44
N SER A 284 11.96 -23.69 24.70
CA SER A 284 12.66 -24.02 23.44
C SER A 284 12.08 -23.30 22.20
N PRO A 285 12.89 -22.68 21.32
CA PRO A 285 12.38 -21.86 20.22
C PRO A 285 12.06 -22.64 18.94
N LYS A 286 10.79 -22.58 18.52
CA LYS A 286 10.27 -23.03 17.21
C LYS A 286 10.71 -22.10 16.05
N PHE A 287 11.92 -22.23 15.49
CA PHE A 287 12.26 -21.52 14.23
C PHE A 287 13.16 -22.32 13.26
N LYS A 288 12.94 -22.13 11.95
CA LYS A 288 13.69 -22.76 10.84
C LYS A 288 15.15 -22.29 10.83
N ALA A 289 16.06 -23.12 10.32
CA ALA A 289 17.51 -22.98 10.50
C ALA A 289 18.13 -21.67 9.96
N TYR A 290 17.53 -21.06 8.93
CA TYR A 290 18.02 -19.81 8.33
C TYR A 290 17.93 -18.61 9.30
N GLN A 291 16.76 -18.40 9.92
CA GLN A 291 16.52 -17.30 10.87
C GLN A 291 17.43 -17.36 12.11
N ARG A 292 17.85 -18.57 12.53
CA ARG A 292 18.80 -18.74 13.64
C ARG A 292 20.23 -18.29 13.29
N ARG A 293 20.65 -18.35 12.01
CA ARG A 293 21.97 -17.86 11.58
C ARG A 293 21.99 -16.33 11.49
N GLU A 294 20.91 -15.70 11.03
CA GLU A 294 20.81 -14.23 10.88
C GLU A 294 20.74 -13.49 12.22
N ALA A 295 19.98 -14.01 13.20
CA ALA A 295 19.90 -13.40 14.54
C ALA A 295 21.25 -13.31 15.26
N MET A 296 22.18 -14.22 14.93
CA MET A 296 23.54 -14.24 15.49
C MET A 296 24.41 -13.12 14.88
N ALA A 297 24.32 -12.89 13.56
CA ALA A 297 24.99 -11.78 12.88
C ALA A 297 24.50 -10.40 13.37
N ILE A 298 23.18 -10.26 13.59
CA ILE A 298 22.56 -9.01 14.08
C ILE A 298 22.99 -8.69 15.53
N ARG A 299 23.32 -9.69 16.36
CA ARG A 299 23.86 -9.45 17.72
C ARG A 299 25.30 -8.94 17.72
N VAL A 300 26.16 -9.41 16.81
CA VAL A 300 27.57 -8.97 16.72
C VAL A 300 27.68 -7.50 16.29
N MET A 301 26.79 -7.03 15.40
CA MET A 301 26.86 -5.68 14.80
C MET A 301 26.23 -4.56 15.65
N ASN A 302 25.44 -4.88 16.68
CA ASN A 302 24.72 -3.88 17.50
C ASN A 302 25.35 -3.63 18.89
N GLY A 303 26.46 -4.30 19.23
CA GLY A 303 27.18 -4.10 20.49
C GLY A 303 28.15 -2.92 20.42
N ARG A 304 27.95 -1.91 21.27
CA ARG A 304 28.95 -0.83 21.49
C ARG A 304 30.10 -1.30 22.39
N THR A 305 30.90 -2.25 21.91
CA THR A 305 32.18 -2.62 22.52
C THR A 305 33.11 -3.26 21.49
N LEU A 306 34.06 -2.47 21.00
CA LEU A 306 35.31 -3.02 20.46
C LEU A 306 36.12 -3.60 21.65
N PHE A 307 36.83 -4.70 21.41
CA PHE A 307 37.66 -5.44 22.38
C PHE A 307 36.96 -6.20 23.54
N ARG A 308 36.55 -7.44 23.26
CA ARG A 308 36.99 -8.60 24.07
C ARG A 308 36.85 -9.91 23.27
N CYS A 309 37.88 -10.75 23.33
CA CYS A 309 37.93 -12.03 22.63
C CYS A 309 37.59 -13.17 23.59
N CYS A 310 36.62 -14.01 23.24
CA CYS A 310 36.42 -15.32 23.86
C CYS A 310 36.18 -16.37 22.76
N THR A 311 37.03 -17.39 22.75
CA THR A 311 36.99 -18.54 21.84
C THR A 311 35.93 -19.55 22.26
N MET A 312 35.02 -19.95 21.37
CA MET A 312 34.39 -21.29 21.38
C MET A 312 33.93 -21.70 19.98
N SER A 313 34.25 -22.94 19.58
CA SER A 313 33.83 -23.56 18.32
C SER A 313 32.55 -24.41 18.53
N PRO A 314 31.58 -24.40 17.59
CA PRO A 314 30.41 -25.27 17.67
C PRO A 314 30.66 -26.65 17.02
N PRO A 315 30.06 -27.75 17.53
CA PRO A 315 30.18 -29.08 16.93
C PRO A 315 29.21 -29.31 15.75
N LEU A 316 29.65 -30.10 14.77
CA LEU A 316 28.80 -30.66 13.71
C LEU A 316 28.16 -31.98 14.19
N PRO A 317 26.87 -32.25 13.90
CA PRO A 317 26.26 -33.54 14.21
C PRO A 317 26.67 -34.61 13.19
N ALA A 318 26.82 -35.85 13.67
CA ALA A 318 27.36 -36.97 12.90
C ALA A 318 26.34 -37.63 11.97
N VAL A 319 26.84 -38.12 10.83
CA VAL A 319 26.20 -39.19 10.04
C VAL A 319 26.89 -40.50 10.42
N ARG A 320 26.11 -41.52 10.80
CA ARG A 320 26.61 -42.90 11.04
C ARG A 320 27.14 -43.46 9.72
N CYS A 321 28.43 -43.77 9.63
CA CYS A 321 29.03 -45.05 9.99
C CYS A 321 28.89 -46.12 8.90
N CYS A 322 30.00 -46.39 8.21
CA CYS A 322 30.36 -47.74 7.78
C CYS A 322 31.89 -47.92 7.96
N GLN A 323 32.31 -49.15 8.24
CA GLN A 323 33.58 -49.44 8.93
C GLN A 323 34.80 -49.58 8.00
N ARG A 324 36.00 -49.23 8.48
CA ARG A 324 37.06 -50.23 8.84
C ARG A 324 38.36 -49.56 9.38
N ARG A 325 38.82 -50.09 10.54
CA ARG A 325 40.21 -50.39 11.02
C ARG A 325 41.41 -49.70 10.31
N HIS A 326 42.49 -49.23 10.98
CA HIS A 326 43.20 -49.75 12.17
C HIS A 326 44.17 -48.72 12.83
N LYS A 327 44.43 -48.84 14.17
CA LYS A 327 45.71 -48.74 14.96
C LYS A 327 46.83 -47.70 14.61
N PHE A 328 47.65 -47.13 15.53
CA PHE A 328 47.71 -46.97 17.01
C PHE A 328 48.93 -46.06 17.43
N ALA A 329 49.05 -45.67 18.71
CA ALA A 329 50.20 -45.04 19.44
C ALA A 329 50.55 -43.54 19.14
N ARG A 330 50.75 -42.61 20.11
CA ARG A 330 51.54 -42.48 21.39
C ARG A 330 53.06 -42.28 21.16
N CYS A 331 53.83 -41.45 21.89
CA CYS A 331 53.59 -40.34 22.85
C CYS A 331 54.96 -39.70 23.27
N ARG A 332 54.97 -38.60 24.06
CA ARG A 332 56.03 -38.03 24.95
C ARG A 332 56.77 -36.72 24.55
N SER A 333 57.03 -35.94 25.61
CA SER A 333 57.90 -34.76 25.85
C SER A 333 58.84 -35.12 27.04
N PRO A 334 59.55 -34.23 27.81
CA PRO A 334 59.70 -32.75 27.82
C PRO A 334 61.14 -32.20 28.14
N ASP A 335 61.23 -30.95 28.66
CA ASP A 335 62.30 -30.33 29.51
C ASP A 335 63.62 -29.78 28.85
N ARG A 336 64.37 -28.73 29.31
CA ARG A 336 64.20 -27.62 30.32
C ARG A 336 65.37 -26.56 30.31
N LEU A 337 65.09 -25.28 30.69
CA LEU A 337 65.95 -24.26 31.41
C LEU A 337 67.26 -23.72 30.75
N PHE A 338 67.92 -22.56 31.07
CA PHE A 338 67.69 -21.34 31.91
C PHE A 338 68.72 -20.18 31.53
N ILE A 339 68.43 -18.88 31.83
CA ILE A 339 69.39 -17.76 32.13
C ILE A 339 70.27 -17.17 30.96
N SER A 340 70.85 -15.93 30.95
CA SER A 340 70.40 -14.55 31.34
C SER A 340 71.38 -13.40 30.89
N ARG A 341 70.88 -12.15 30.80
CA ARG A 341 71.50 -10.77 30.84
C ARG A 341 72.65 -10.26 29.88
N ARG A 342 72.22 -9.31 29.01
CA ARG A 342 72.75 -7.92 28.74
C ARG A 342 73.95 -7.64 27.78
N ILE A 343 73.70 -6.66 26.88
CA ILE A 343 74.61 -5.70 26.16
C ILE A 343 75.02 -6.03 24.69
N GLN A 344 74.45 -5.22 23.78
CA GLN A 344 74.89 -4.72 22.45
C GLN A 344 75.14 -5.65 21.23
N CYS A 345 74.85 -5.03 20.06
CA CYS A 345 75.31 -5.30 18.70
C CYS A 345 74.70 -6.41 17.82
N ARG A 346 74.17 -5.93 16.67
CA ARG A 346 74.17 -6.46 15.29
C ARG A 346 74.12 -7.98 15.01
N LEU A 347 73.12 -8.33 14.19
CA LEU A 347 73.07 -9.44 13.22
C LEU A 347 73.50 -10.84 13.70
N ALA A 348 72.50 -11.68 14.04
CA ALA A 348 72.33 -12.99 13.40
C ALA A 348 70.90 -13.52 13.59
N SER A 349 70.49 -14.42 12.70
CA SER A 349 69.17 -15.04 12.64
C SER A 349 69.03 -16.28 13.55
N TYR A 350 67.97 -16.35 14.36
CA TYR A 350 66.92 -17.40 14.40
C TYR A 350 66.18 -17.44 15.76
N GLY A 351 64.88 -17.75 15.74
CA GLY A 351 64.22 -18.44 16.88
C GLY A 351 63.35 -17.62 17.86
N TYR A 352 62.06 -17.50 17.54
CA TYR A 352 60.91 -17.45 18.46
C TYR A 352 60.87 -16.51 19.68
N GLY A 353 60.13 -15.41 19.51
CA GLY A 353 59.42 -14.72 20.59
C GLY A 353 58.28 -13.87 20.02
N LEU A 354 57.11 -13.87 20.68
CA LEU A 354 55.91 -13.10 20.34
C LEU A 354 55.24 -13.42 18.99
N VAL A 355 54.10 -14.12 19.02
CA VAL A 355 53.10 -14.00 17.94
C VAL A 355 52.57 -12.57 17.99
N PRO A 356 52.73 -11.75 16.92
CA PRO A 356 52.15 -10.42 16.90
C PRO A 356 50.63 -10.54 16.82
N VAL A 357 49.94 -9.61 17.48
CA VAL A 357 48.58 -9.25 17.10
C VAL A 357 48.61 -8.88 15.62
N ARG A 358 48.10 -9.75 14.73
CA ARG A 358 47.90 -9.40 13.32
C ARG A 358 46.80 -8.34 13.27
N GLN A 359 47.21 -7.08 13.31
CA GLN A 359 46.45 -5.99 12.73
C GLN A 359 46.20 -6.34 11.27
N TYR A 360 44.96 -6.69 10.93
CA TYR A 360 44.54 -6.70 9.54
C TYR A 360 44.44 -5.24 9.08
N SER A 361 45.49 -4.74 8.44
CA SER A 361 45.39 -3.54 7.62
C SER A 361 44.47 -3.83 6.42
N ALA A 362 43.84 -2.80 5.87
CA ALA A 362 42.91 -2.95 4.76
C ALA A 362 43.55 -3.61 3.50
N GLN A 363 44.87 -3.53 3.35
CA GLN A 363 45.63 -4.20 2.28
C GLN A 363 45.45 -5.73 2.29
N SER A 364 45.46 -6.38 3.45
CA SER A 364 45.34 -7.85 3.52
C SER A 364 44.02 -8.39 2.96
N LEU A 365 42.97 -7.57 2.90
CA LEU A 365 41.66 -7.96 2.34
C LEU A 365 41.64 -7.77 0.82
N VAL A 366 42.30 -6.73 0.32
CA VAL A 366 42.52 -6.47 -1.11
C VAL A 366 43.37 -7.58 -1.74
N ASP A 367 44.50 -7.95 -1.12
CA ASP A 367 45.40 -8.99 -1.64
C ASP A 367 44.72 -10.37 -1.70
N MET A 368 43.89 -10.68 -0.69
CA MET A 368 43.08 -11.91 -0.65
C MET A 368 42.02 -11.94 -1.77
N VAL A 369 41.41 -10.80 -2.09
CA VAL A 369 40.44 -10.68 -3.20
C VAL A 369 41.15 -10.80 -4.54
N ILE A 370 42.33 -10.18 -4.72
CA ILE A 370 43.16 -10.32 -5.94
C ILE A 370 43.55 -11.79 -6.17
N GLY A 371 44.02 -12.50 -5.14
CA GLY A 371 44.35 -13.94 -5.24
C GLY A 371 43.14 -14.82 -5.60
N GLN A 372 41.93 -14.50 -5.12
CA GLN A 372 40.73 -15.24 -5.53
C GLN A 372 40.28 -14.91 -6.97
N LEU A 373 40.39 -13.64 -7.40
CA LEU A 373 40.09 -13.20 -8.77
C LEU A 373 40.89 -13.98 -9.82
N GLU A 374 42.20 -14.18 -9.59
CA GLU A 374 43.04 -15.00 -10.47
C GLU A 374 42.57 -16.47 -10.53
N SER A 375 42.17 -17.04 -9.39
CA SER A 375 41.69 -18.43 -9.30
C SER A 375 40.33 -18.66 -9.97
N LEU A 376 39.49 -17.62 -10.06
CA LEU A 376 38.20 -17.64 -10.74
C LEU A 376 38.38 -17.43 -12.25
N ARG A 377 39.29 -16.54 -12.67
CA ARG A 377 39.66 -16.37 -14.09
C ARG A 377 40.19 -17.65 -14.73
N LYS A 378 41.00 -18.44 -14.01
CA LYS A 378 41.47 -19.76 -14.50
C LYS A 378 40.34 -20.78 -14.74
N ARG A 379 39.16 -20.62 -14.11
CA ARG A 379 38.00 -21.52 -14.26
C ARG A 379 36.98 -21.06 -15.30
N GLY A 380 36.98 -19.79 -15.71
CA GLY A 380 36.00 -19.23 -16.66
C GLY A 380 36.21 -19.59 -18.13
N ARG A 381 37.27 -20.32 -18.50
CA ARG A 381 37.67 -20.53 -19.92
C ARG A 381 37.02 -21.74 -20.62
N VAL A 382 36.07 -22.43 -19.97
CA VAL A 382 35.39 -23.62 -20.52
C VAL A 382 33.88 -23.59 -20.26
N ARG A 383 33.14 -22.83 -21.09
CA ARG A 383 31.74 -23.06 -21.53
C ARG A 383 31.14 -21.82 -22.20
N ALA A 384 31.21 -21.76 -23.54
CA ALA A 384 30.25 -21.07 -24.40
C ALA A 384 30.52 -21.46 -25.87
N SER A 385 29.76 -22.41 -26.40
CA SER A 385 29.74 -22.73 -27.84
C SER A 385 28.40 -23.38 -28.19
N ASN A 386 27.74 -22.89 -29.25
CA ASN A 386 26.43 -23.31 -29.77
C ASN A 386 25.23 -23.12 -28.82
N LYS A 387 24.00 -22.75 -29.24
CA LYS A 387 23.33 -22.49 -30.54
C LYS A 387 22.33 -21.30 -30.30
N TYR A 388 21.83 -20.54 -31.28
CA TYR A 388 20.76 -20.97 -32.21
C TYR A 388 20.64 -20.07 -33.46
N VAL A 389 20.13 -20.67 -34.54
CA VAL A 389 19.87 -20.16 -35.91
C VAL A 389 18.35 -19.96 -36.03
N LYS A 390 17.78 -18.81 -36.43
CA LYS A 390 17.72 -18.12 -37.75
C LYS A 390 16.89 -18.86 -38.82
N VAL A 391 15.57 -18.60 -38.80
CA VAL A 391 14.49 -19.05 -39.72
C VAL A 391 13.36 -18.00 -39.57
N LEU A 392 12.66 -17.44 -40.56
CA LEU A 392 12.79 -17.38 -42.04
C LEU A 392 11.97 -16.16 -42.55
N ARG A 393 12.44 -15.38 -43.55
CA ARG A 393 11.66 -14.86 -44.73
C ARG A 393 12.37 -13.74 -45.52
N LEU A 394 11.89 -13.55 -46.75
CA LEU A 394 12.21 -12.51 -47.75
C LEU A 394 13.56 -12.64 -48.48
N HIS A 395 13.57 -13.61 -49.40
CA HIS A 395 14.22 -13.44 -50.70
C HIS A 395 13.10 -13.29 -51.76
N SER A 396 13.00 -12.11 -52.36
CA SER A 396 12.39 -11.85 -53.69
C SER A 396 12.83 -10.44 -54.12
N SER A 397 12.73 -10.14 -55.42
CA SER A 397 12.94 -8.81 -56.03
C SER A 397 14.17 -8.02 -55.55
N ARG A 398 15.37 -8.42 -56.00
CA ARG A 398 16.58 -7.57 -55.96
C ARG A 398 17.44 -7.63 -57.23
N LEU A 399 16.79 -7.88 -58.38
CA LEU A 399 17.46 -8.07 -59.66
C LEU A 399 16.65 -7.47 -60.82
N GLU A 400 16.31 -6.18 -60.73
CA GLU A 400 15.73 -5.39 -61.84
C GLU A 400 15.94 -3.87 -61.62
N LEU A 401 15.91 -3.40 -60.37
CA LEU A 401 16.15 -2.01 -59.98
C LEU A 401 17.62 -1.54 -60.02
N LYS A 402 18.46 -2.10 -60.90
CA LYS A 402 19.87 -1.67 -61.08
C LYS A 402 20.14 -0.92 -62.38
N ILE A 403 19.12 -0.76 -63.24
CA ILE A 403 19.27 -0.13 -64.57
C ILE A 403 18.75 1.33 -64.57
N ASN A 404 17.95 1.73 -63.58
CA ASN A 404 17.41 3.09 -63.48
C ASN A 404 18.19 4.04 -62.55
N GLU A 405 19.12 3.55 -61.72
CA GLU A 405 19.94 4.44 -60.86
C GLU A 405 20.93 5.29 -61.67
N GLU A 406 21.57 4.74 -62.71
CA GLU A 406 22.57 5.47 -63.53
C GLU A 406 21.97 6.56 -64.44
N ILE A 407 20.66 6.53 -64.70
CA ILE A 407 19.99 7.55 -65.53
C ILE A 407 19.59 8.78 -64.68
N LEU A 408 19.22 8.58 -63.41
CA LEU A 408 18.70 9.67 -62.57
C LEU A 408 19.79 10.49 -61.85
N GLU A 409 21.01 9.96 -61.66
CA GLU A 409 22.14 10.76 -61.14
C GLU A 409 22.61 11.86 -62.13
N SER A 410 22.18 11.81 -63.39
CA SER A 410 22.59 12.78 -64.42
C SER A 410 21.85 14.13 -64.40
N LYS A 411 20.74 14.26 -63.65
CA LYS A 411 19.90 15.49 -63.64
C LYS A 411 19.73 16.19 -62.29
N VAL A 412 19.98 15.52 -61.16
CA VAL A 412 19.77 16.13 -59.82
C VAL A 412 21.05 16.81 -59.32
N GLY A 413 21.47 17.84 -60.05
CA GLY A 413 22.52 18.76 -59.60
C GLY A 413 22.11 19.49 -58.32
N LYS A 414 23.07 19.75 -57.43
CA LYS A 414 22.85 20.46 -56.15
C LYS A 414 22.09 21.78 -56.36
N LEU A 415 20.80 21.80 -56.05
CA LEU A 415 20.03 23.03 -55.86
C LEU A 415 20.57 23.75 -54.62
N ALA A 416 21.56 24.61 -54.83
CA ALA A 416 21.96 25.58 -53.83
C ALA A 416 20.77 26.51 -53.59
N LEU A 417 20.35 26.66 -52.33
CA LEU A 417 19.37 27.67 -51.94
C LEU A 417 19.84 29.04 -52.47
N LYS A 418 18.95 29.74 -53.17
CA LYS A 418 19.15 31.09 -53.70
C LYS A 418 18.21 32.05 -52.96
N LYS A 419 18.52 33.35 -52.99
CA LYS A 419 17.56 34.39 -52.63
C LYS A 419 16.34 34.31 -53.57
N GLY A 420 15.14 34.53 -53.04
CA GLY A 420 13.88 34.64 -53.79
C GLY A 420 13.07 33.35 -53.96
N LEU A 421 13.63 32.19 -53.55
CA LEU A 421 12.91 30.91 -53.53
C LEU A 421 11.79 30.90 -52.49
N LEU A 422 10.66 30.27 -52.82
CA LEU A 422 9.55 30.00 -51.90
C LEU A 422 9.65 28.57 -51.33
N LEU A 423 9.59 28.41 -50.00
CA LEU A 423 9.70 27.10 -49.35
C LEU A 423 8.77 26.95 -48.14
N GLU A 424 8.41 25.70 -47.83
CA GLU A 424 7.72 25.32 -46.60
C GLU A 424 8.75 24.84 -45.56
N PHE A 425 8.61 25.27 -44.31
CA PHE A 425 9.46 24.81 -43.22
C PHE A 425 8.69 24.59 -41.90
N ARG A 426 9.24 23.73 -41.04
CA ARG A 426 8.72 23.43 -39.71
C ARG A 426 9.34 24.36 -38.67
N LYS A 427 8.52 25.24 -38.09
CA LYS A 427 8.90 26.17 -37.01
C LYS A 427 8.85 25.48 -35.64
N ASP A 428 7.76 24.76 -35.39
CA ASP A 428 7.49 23.95 -34.20
C ASP A 428 6.90 22.59 -34.61
N PRO A 429 6.84 21.55 -33.75
CA PRO A 429 6.38 20.22 -34.12
C PRO A 429 5.03 20.18 -34.85
N GLU A 430 4.11 21.09 -34.49
CA GLU A 430 2.74 21.19 -35.00
C GLU A 430 2.51 22.31 -36.03
N ARG A 431 3.53 23.12 -36.36
CA ARG A 431 3.36 24.33 -37.22
C ARG A 431 4.32 24.37 -38.41
N LEU A 432 3.76 24.10 -39.58
CA LEU A 432 4.36 24.34 -40.91
C LEU A 432 4.01 25.77 -41.36
N LEU A 433 4.95 26.44 -42.05
CA LEU A 433 4.79 27.79 -42.60
C LEU A 433 5.49 27.90 -43.95
N LEU A 434 4.94 28.72 -44.84
CA LEU A 434 5.59 29.17 -46.07
C LEU A 434 6.43 30.42 -45.81
N ALA A 435 7.58 30.49 -46.46
CA ALA A 435 8.51 31.61 -46.36
C ALA A 435 9.37 31.78 -47.62
N VAL A 436 9.79 33.03 -47.89
CA VAL A 436 10.71 33.37 -48.97
C VAL A 436 12.14 33.46 -48.46
N VAL A 437 13.10 32.92 -49.21
CA VAL A 437 14.53 32.94 -48.86
C VAL A 437 15.15 34.32 -49.09
N GLU A 438 15.67 34.94 -48.03
CA GLU A 438 16.26 36.28 -48.09
C GLU A 438 17.78 36.28 -48.28
N LYS A 439 18.51 35.62 -47.37
CA LYS A 439 19.98 35.66 -47.34
C LYS A 439 20.57 34.51 -46.50
N PRO A 440 21.80 34.06 -46.78
CA PRO A 440 22.46 33.05 -45.95
C PRO A 440 22.76 33.61 -44.54
N ASP A 441 22.63 32.74 -43.54
CA ASP A 441 23.00 33.00 -42.15
C ASP A 441 24.18 32.09 -41.75
N GLY A 442 25.38 32.65 -41.81
CA GLY A 442 26.62 31.90 -41.64
C GLY A 442 26.86 30.85 -42.74
N LYS A 443 27.48 29.72 -42.38
CA LYS A 443 27.94 28.70 -43.35
C LYS A 443 26.90 27.64 -43.74
N LYS A 444 25.75 27.59 -43.07
CA LYS A 444 24.78 26.47 -43.21
C LYS A 444 23.30 26.85 -43.06
N ASN A 445 22.97 27.98 -42.42
CA ASN A 445 21.58 28.37 -42.19
C ASN A 445 21.17 29.44 -43.22
N TRP A 446 19.87 29.73 -43.28
CA TRP A 446 19.30 30.76 -44.13
C TRP A 446 18.29 31.59 -43.36
N ILE A 447 18.28 32.90 -43.59
CA ILE A 447 17.19 33.77 -43.17
C ILE A 447 16.08 33.69 -44.20
N VAL A 448 14.87 33.40 -43.74
CA VAL A 448 13.63 33.41 -44.53
C VAL A 448 12.61 34.35 -43.90
N THR A 449 11.76 34.99 -44.70
CA THR A 449 10.63 35.79 -44.21
C THR A 449 9.34 34.99 -44.30
N ASP A 450 8.68 34.74 -43.16
CA ASP A 450 7.43 33.97 -43.11
C ASP A 450 6.20 34.75 -43.59
N GLN A 451 5.12 34.03 -43.89
CA GLN A 451 3.81 34.56 -44.31
C GLN A 451 3.17 35.64 -43.42
N ASN A 452 3.74 35.98 -42.26
CA ASN A 452 3.31 37.07 -41.39
C ASN A 452 4.36 38.20 -41.32
N GLY A 453 5.34 38.22 -42.23
CA GLY A 453 6.42 39.21 -42.29
C GLY A 453 7.56 38.99 -41.29
N ASN A 454 7.61 37.86 -40.57
CA ASN A 454 8.68 37.63 -39.58
C ASN A 454 9.90 36.96 -40.22
N MET A 455 11.08 37.56 -40.06
CA MET A 455 12.34 36.91 -40.43
C MET A 455 12.72 35.83 -39.40
N ALA A 456 13.10 34.64 -39.88
CA ALA A 456 13.60 33.54 -39.05
C ALA A 456 14.85 32.90 -39.68
N SER A 457 15.83 32.51 -38.85
CA SER A 457 16.97 31.69 -39.27
C SER A 457 16.59 30.21 -39.21
N ILE A 458 16.62 29.54 -40.36
CA ILE A 458 16.27 28.12 -40.50
C ILE A 458 17.48 27.27 -40.90
N LYS A 459 17.48 26.02 -40.43
CA LYS A 459 18.43 24.99 -40.87
C LYS A 459 17.86 24.25 -42.09
N PRO A 460 18.68 23.76 -43.03
CA PRO A 460 18.20 22.99 -44.18
C PRO A 460 17.37 21.75 -43.82
N GLN A 461 17.55 21.20 -42.62
CA GLN A 461 16.79 20.07 -42.07
C GLN A 461 15.35 20.41 -41.63
N GLN A 462 15.00 21.71 -41.57
CA GLN A 462 13.65 22.16 -41.19
C GLN A 462 12.75 22.40 -42.42
N ILE A 463 13.34 22.44 -43.63
CA ILE A 463 12.61 22.60 -44.89
C ILE A 463 11.88 21.31 -45.18
N THR A 464 10.56 21.38 -45.40
CA THR A 464 9.70 20.24 -45.72
C THR A 464 9.43 20.13 -47.21
N PHE A 465 9.33 21.27 -47.91
CA PHE A 465 9.13 21.34 -49.36
C PHE A 465 9.74 22.64 -49.91
N ILE A 466 10.15 22.64 -51.18
CA ILE A 466 10.55 23.85 -51.91
C ILE A 466 9.66 23.93 -53.13
N VAL A 467 8.99 25.06 -53.33
CA VAL A 467 8.05 25.22 -54.46
C VAL A 467 8.86 25.32 -55.76
N PRO A 468 8.67 24.42 -56.73
CA PRO A 468 9.44 24.42 -57.97
C PRO A 468 9.11 25.66 -58.83
N GLY A 469 10.04 26.06 -59.70
CA GLY A 469 9.85 27.16 -60.66
C GLY A 469 9.92 28.60 -60.10
N VAL A 470 9.93 28.79 -58.78
CA VAL A 470 9.87 30.12 -58.15
C VAL A 470 11.26 30.66 -57.82
N GLU A 471 11.77 31.64 -58.58
CA GLU A 471 13.09 32.27 -58.30
C GLU A 471 13.03 33.65 -57.60
N ASN A 472 11.92 34.41 -57.68
CA ASN A 472 11.77 35.72 -57.04
C ASN A 472 10.32 35.96 -56.56
N PHE A 473 9.87 35.25 -55.53
CA PHE A 473 8.52 35.42 -54.98
C PHE A 473 8.38 36.71 -54.16
N ASP A 474 7.25 37.44 -54.28
CA ASP A 474 6.94 38.52 -53.34
C ASP A 474 6.38 37.94 -52.03
N GLN A 475 7.05 38.25 -50.93
CA GLN A 475 6.62 37.92 -49.58
C GLN A 475 5.22 38.43 -49.22
N THR A 476 4.73 39.51 -49.86
CA THR A 476 3.38 40.04 -49.58
C THR A 476 2.27 39.11 -50.12
N GLU A 477 2.56 38.31 -51.15
CA GLU A 477 1.57 37.46 -51.81
C GLU A 477 1.38 36.10 -51.13
N ILE A 478 2.27 35.69 -50.22
CA ILE A 478 2.27 34.35 -49.59
C ILE A 478 0.91 34.02 -48.96
N SER A 479 0.28 35.00 -48.29
CA SER A 479 -1.04 34.81 -47.64
C SER A 479 -2.14 34.48 -48.66
N THR A 480 -2.16 35.16 -49.80
CA THR A 480 -3.15 34.92 -50.87
C THR A 480 -2.87 33.62 -51.63
N PHE A 481 -1.58 33.27 -51.80
CA PHE A 481 -1.14 32.00 -52.38
C PHE A 481 -1.60 30.81 -51.50
N VAL A 482 -1.40 30.90 -50.19
CA VAL A 482 -1.86 29.87 -49.23
C VAL A 482 -3.39 29.73 -49.22
N GLN A 483 -4.14 30.84 -49.22
CA GLN A 483 -5.60 30.79 -49.21
C GLN A 483 -6.13 30.14 -50.49
N LYS A 484 -5.69 30.58 -51.66
CA LYS A 484 -6.04 29.98 -52.95
C LYS A 484 -5.70 28.49 -53.00
N ALA A 485 -4.54 28.09 -52.46
CA ALA A 485 -4.13 26.69 -52.43
C ALA A 485 -5.03 25.86 -51.52
N GLN A 486 -5.51 26.41 -50.40
CA GLN A 486 -6.45 25.74 -49.50
C GLN A 486 -7.86 25.61 -50.08
N ASP A 487 -8.34 26.65 -50.76
CA ASP A 487 -9.67 26.68 -51.38
C ASP A 487 -9.79 25.69 -52.55
N ASN A 488 -8.67 25.30 -53.17
CA ASN A 488 -8.58 24.35 -54.28
C ASN A 488 -8.21 22.91 -53.86
N LEU A 489 -8.30 22.56 -52.57
CA LEU A 489 -8.03 21.20 -52.07
C LEU A 489 -9.27 20.31 -52.12
N ASP A 490 -9.34 19.44 -53.12
CA ASP A 490 -10.25 18.28 -53.11
C ASP A 490 -9.46 16.97 -52.93
N LEU A 491 -9.76 16.26 -51.83
CA LEU A 491 -9.15 14.97 -51.51
C LEU A 491 -9.65 13.83 -52.41
N ALA A 492 -10.80 13.97 -53.08
CA ALA A 492 -11.31 12.98 -54.03
C ALA A 492 -10.38 12.83 -55.25
N LEU A 493 -9.65 13.89 -55.61
CA LEU A 493 -8.68 13.88 -56.73
C LEU A 493 -7.55 12.86 -56.53
N LEU A 494 -7.20 12.54 -55.27
CA LEU A 494 -6.21 11.51 -54.96
C LEU A 494 -6.69 10.10 -55.30
N GLU A 495 -8.00 9.82 -55.27
CA GLU A 495 -8.53 8.49 -55.62
C GLU A 495 -8.33 8.22 -57.12
N PHE A 496 -8.62 9.19 -57.98
CA PHE A 496 -8.40 9.10 -59.42
C PHE A 496 -6.92 8.90 -59.77
N ALA A 497 -6.03 9.73 -59.22
CA ALA A 497 -4.59 9.61 -59.43
C ALA A 497 -4.03 8.28 -58.88
N TRP A 498 -4.60 7.78 -57.77
CA TRP A 498 -4.21 6.50 -57.18
C TRP A 498 -4.58 5.31 -58.09
N VAL A 499 -5.80 5.28 -58.65
CA VAL A 499 -6.21 4.24 -59.60
C VAL A 499 -5.26 4.22 -60.80
N GLU A 500 -5.00 5.37 -61.42
CA GLU A 500 -4.15 5.46 -62.62
C GLU A 500 -2.70 5.03 -62.35
N LEU A 501 -2.11 5.49 -61.23
CA LEU A 501 -0.73 5.13 -60.87
C LEU A 501 -0.60 3.67 -60.43
N LEU A 502 -1.64 3.09 -59.84
CA LEU A 502 -1.67 1.68 -59.45
C LEU A 502 -1.78 0.76 -60.67
N GLU A 503 -2.65 1.08 -61.63
CA GLU A 503 -2.76 0.34 -62.91
C GLU A 503 -1.44 0.37 -63.69
N LYS A 504 -0.76 1.53 -63.71
CA LYS A 504 0.54 1.72 -64.38
C LYS A 504 1.74 1.23 -63.54
N ASN A 505 1.51 0.79 -62.29
CA ASN A 505 2.53 0.42 -61.31
C ASN A 505 3.69 1.43 -61.22
N LYS A 506 3.37 2.73 -61.24
CA LYS A 506 4.35 3.83 -61.32
C LYS A 506 4.39 4.61 -60.00
N SER A 507 5.59 4.91 -59.51
CA SER A 507 5.76 5.95 -58.50
C SER A 507 5.59 7.34 -59.11
N THR A 508 5.18 8.31 -58.30
CA THR A 508 5.02 9.71 -58.71
C THR A 508 5.79 10.65 -57.80
N THR A 509 6.05 11.84 -58.32
CA THR A 509 6.65 12.97 -57.63
C THR A 509 5.58 14.04 -57.44
N VAL A 510 5.87 15.11 -56.69
CA VAL A 510 4.86 16.16 -56.44
C VAL A 510 4.46 16.84 -57.75
N GLU A 511 5.45 17.09 -58.60
CA GLU A 511 5.32 17.74 -59.91
C GLU A 511 4.58 16.83 -60.90
N GLU A 512 4.93 15.54 -60.99
CA GLU A 512 4.20 14.57 -61.83
C GLU A 512 2.75 14.35 -61.37
N LEU A 513 2.48 14.44 -60.06
CA LEU A 513 1.11 14.38 -59.55
C LEU A 513 0.32 15.67 -59.84
N ALA A 514 0.98 16.84 -59.83
CA ALA A 514 0.36 18.10 -60.21
C ALA A 514 -0.03 18.11 -61.70
N GLU A 515 0.85 17.64 -62.58
CA GLU A 515 0.54 17.44 -64.00
C GLU A 515 -0.65 16.49 -64.20
N MET A 516 -0.72 15.40 -63.43
CA MET A 516 -1.80 14.41 -63.51
C MET A 516 -3.15 14.94 -62.99
N ILE A 517 -3.16 15.65 -61.86
CA ILE A 517 -4.41 16.11 -61.21
C ILE A 517 -4.90 17.44 -61.78
N PHE A 518 -4.00 18.38 -62.06
CA PHE A 518 -4.32 19.75 -62.45
C PHE A 518 -3.96 20.08 -63.91
N GLY A 519 -3.31 19.16 -64.64
CA GLY A 519 -2.87 19.40 -66.03
C GLY A 519 -1.73 20.40 -66.16
N SER A 520 -0.98 20.64 -65.08
CA SER A 520 0.07 21.66 -65.00
C SER A 520 1.12 21.35 -63.94
N THR A 521 2.39 21.59 -64.27
CA THR A 521 3.56 21.57 -63.35
C THR A 521 3.90 22.94 -62.77
N GLU A 522 3.07 23.95 -62.96
CA GLU A 522 3.29 25.30 -62.44
C GLU A 522 3.43 25.32 -60.89
N PRO A 523 4.05 26.37 -60.31
CA PRO A 523 4.36 26.44 -58.87
C PRO A 523 3.17 26.26 -57.93
N PHE A 524 2.00 26.74 -58.33
CA PHE A 524 0.79 26.72 -57.52
C PHE A 524 0.19 25.32 -57.43
N GLU A 525 0.02 24.67 -58.58
CA GLU A 525 -0.49 23.30 -58.73
C GLU A 525 0.45 22.29 -58.08
N SER A 526 1.77 22.47 -58.23
CA SER A 526 2.79 21.70 -57.51
C SER A 526 2.63 21.80 -55.99
N TYR A 527 2.38 22.99 -55.45
CA TYR A 527 2.14 23.16 -54.02
C TYR A 527 0.80 22.57 -53.55
N CYS A 528 -0.26 22.65 -54.37
CA CYS A 528 -1.53 21.98 -54.12
C CYS A 528 -1.37 20.45 -54.05
N ALA A 529 -0.61 19.84 -54.96
CA ALA A 529 -0.31 18.41 -54.95
C ALA A 529 0.49 17.98 -53.70
N HIS A 530 1.47 18.78 -53.26
CA HIS A 530 2.18 18.57 -51.99
C HIS A 530 1.24 18.60 -50.78
N LEU A 531 0.30 19.55 -50.73
CA LEU A 531 -0.69 19.66 -49.66
C LEU A 531 -1.67 18.47 -49.63
N LEU A 532 -2.11 17.98 -50.79
CA LEU A 532 -2.95 16.77 -50.88
C LEU A 532 -2.19 15.54 -50.35
N LEU A 533 -0.97 15.29 -50.84
CA LEU A 533 -0.13 14.18 -50.39
C LEU A 533 0.24 14.26 -48.89
N THR A 534 0.42 15.47 -48.36
CA THR A 534 0.72 15.69 -46.93
C THR A 534 -0.49 15.42 -46.03
N LYS A 535 -1.71 15.57 -46.55
CA LYS A 535 -2.96 15.27 -45.85
C LYS A 535 -3.47 13.84 -46.06
N ASP A 536 -2.80 13.05 -46.90
CA ASP A 536 -3.26 11.72 -47.27
C ASP A 536 -2.85 10.62 -46.27
N GLU A 537 -3.86 10.04 -45.61
CA GLU A 537 -3.70 8.86 -44.73
C GLU A 537 -4.04 7.53 -45.44
N VAL A 538 -4.52 7.56 -46.69
CA VAL A 538 -5.23 6.43 -47.33
C VAL A 538 -4.55 5.93 -48.61
N TYR A 539 -4.29 6.77 -49.60
CA TYR A 539 -3.99 6.30 -50.97
C TYR A 539 -2.49 6.13 -51.31
N PHE A 540 -1.61 7.03 -50.85
CA PHE A 540 -0.19 7.11 -51.20
C PHE A 540 0.73 7.00 -49.99
N THR A 541 1.87 6.33 -50.17
CA THR A 541 2.94 6.24 -49.17
C THR A 541 4.25 6.81 -49.70
N THR A 542 5.01 7.51 -48.88
CA THR A 542 6.37 7.95 -49.22
C THR A 542 7.27 6.72 -49.35
N LEU A 543 7.98 6.60 -50.48
CA LEU A 543 8.93 5.53 -50.77
C LEU A 543 10.36 5.96 -50.48
N GLU A 544 10.74 7.16 -50.95
CA GLU A 544 12.04 7.77 -50.69
C GLU A 544 11.89 9.26 -50.33
N THR A 545 12.84 9.76 -49.54
CA THR A 545 12.92 11.18 -49.15
C THR A 545 14.37 11.63 -49.22
N LYS A 546 14.69 12.53 -50.16
CA LYS A 546 16.04 13.04 -50.42
C LYS A 546 16.05 14.57 -50.27
N GLY A 547 16.10 15.04 -49.02
CA GLY A 547 16.03 16.47 -48.71
C GLY A 547 14.60 17.00 -48.86
N SER A 548 14.41 18.02 -49.69
CA SER A 548 13.10 18.61 -50.02
C SER A 548 12.32 17.87 -51.10
N TYR A 549 12.83 16.72 -51.56
CA TYR A 549 12.22 15.92 -52.63
C TYR A 549 11.75 14.57 -52.09
N SER A 550 10.49 14.24 -52.36
CA SER A 550 9.82 13.03 -51.87
C SER A 550 9.22 12.27 -53.06
N VAL A 551 9.46 10.96 -53.11
CA VAL A 551 8.87 10.06 -54.10
C VAL A 551 7.75 9.28 -53.43
N TYR A 552 6.58 9.27 -54.04
CA TYR A 552 5.36 8.63 -53.51
C TYR A 552 4.98 7.43 -54.37
N GLY A 553 4.47 6.38 -53.72
CA GLY A 553 3.93 5.19 -54.38
C GLY A 553 2.47 4.98 -54.01
N PRO A 554 1.61 4.54 -54.95
CA PRO A 554 0.25 4.12 -54.62
C PRO A 554 0.29 2.91 -53.67
N ARG A 555 -0.54 2.92 -52.62
CA ARG A 555 -0.76 1.74 -51.76
C ARG A 555 -1.56 0.68 -52.52
N SER A 556 -1.48 -0.58 -52.14
CA SER A 556 -2.27 -1.63 -52.81
C SER A 556 -3.77 -1.50 -52.48
N ALA A 557 -4.65 -1.99 -53.36
CA ALA A 557 -6.10 -1.95 -53.14
C ALA A 557 -6.53 -2.55 -51.78
N ALA A 558 -5.89 -3.65 -51.35
CA ALA A 558 -6.14 -4.25 -50.04
C ALA A 558 -5.72 -3.34 -48.86
N GLN A 559 -4.63 -2.59 -48.99
CA GLN A 559 -4.20 -1.61 -47.99
C GLN A 559 -5.15 -0.41 -47.93
N VAL A 560 -5.61 0.08 -49.09
CA VAL A 560 -6.58 1.17 -49.19
C VAL A 560 -7.93 0.77 -48.61
N GLU A 561 -8.41 -0.45 -48.87
CA GLU A 561 -9.63 -0.98 -48.27
C GLU A 561 -9.51 -1.07 -46.72
N GLU A 562 -8.40 -1.63 -46.20
CA GLU A 562 -8.16 -1.73 -44.76
C GLU A 562 -8.10 -0.34 -44.08
N LEU A 563 -7.37 0.61 -44.67
CA LEU A 563 -7.24 1.98 -44.16
C LEU A 563 -8.57 2.73 -44.21
N THR A 564 -9.32 2.61 -45.30
CA THR A 564 -10.66 3.22 -45.46
C THR A 564 -11.65 2.65 -44.44
N LYS A 565 -11.66 1.33 -44.25
CA LYS A 565 -12.49 0.66 -43.24
C LYS A 565 -12.12 1.10 -41.82
N ARG A 566 -10.82 1.24 -41.53
CA ARG A 566 -10.30 1.73 -40.25
C ARG A 566 -10.66 3.20 -40.00
N LYS A 567 -10.61 4.05 -41.02
CA LYS A 567 -11.01 5.46 -40.96
C LYS A 567 -12.51 5.60 -40.67
N ARG A 568 -13.37 4.91 -41.43
CA ARG A 568 -14.82 4.86 -41.17
C ARG A 568 -15.15 4.34 -39.76
N ALA A 569 -14.47 3.29 -39.30
CA ALA A 569 -14.65 2.76 -37.95
C ALA A 569 -14.24 3.76 -36.85
N LYS A 570 -13.17 4.54 -37.08
CA LYS A 570 -12.75 5.62 -36.17
C LYS A 570 -13.78 6.75 -36.13
N GLU A 571 -14.26 7.22 -37.29
CA GLU A 571 -15.27 8.28 -37.40
C GLU A 571 -16.61 7.89 -36.74
N VAL A 572 -17.04 6.63 -36.90
CA VAL A 572 -18.23 6.10 -36.20
C VAL A 572 -18.01 6.08 -34.68
N ALA A 573 -16.87 5.56 -34.21
CA ALA A 573 -16.56 5.52 -32.78
C ALA A 573 -16.42 6.91 -32.15
N GLU A 574 -15.96 7.91 -32.90
CA GLU A 574 -15.85 9.31 -32.48
C GLU A 574 -17.25 9.94 -32.33
N LYS A 575 -18.14 9.75 -33.30
CA LYS A 575 -19.56 10.18 -33.22
C LYS A 575 -20.31 9.51 -32.06
N GLU A 576 -20.16 8.19 -31.89
CA GLU A 576 -20.77 7.46 -30.77
C GLU A 576 -20.28 7.98 -29.40
N PHE A 577 -19.00 8.38 -29.31
CA PHE A 577 -18.45 8.97 -28.09
C PHE A 577 -18.98 10.39 -27.82
N GLU A 578 -19.14 11.22 -28.87
CA GLU A 578 -19.76 12.54 -28.74
C GLU A 578 -21.23 12.47 -28.29
N GLU A 579 -22.00 11.54 -28.86
CA GLU A 579 -23.39 11.29 -28.46
C GLU A 579 -23.48 10.89 -26.96
N LEU A 580 -22.63 9.95 -26.53
CA LEU A 580 -22.55 9.56 -25.12
C LEU A 580 -22.19 10.75 -24.21
N VAL A 581 -21.22 11.58 -24.60
CA VAL A 581 -20.83 12.77 -23.84
C VAL A 581 -21.97 13.78 -23.75
N ASN A 582 -22.80 13.90 -24.78
CA ASN A 582 -23.98 14.75 -24.76
C ASN A 582 -25.09 14.19 -23.83
N ILE A 583 -25.32 12.88 -23.82
CA ILE A 583 -26.22 12.22 -22.85
C ILE A 583 -25.75 12.49 -21.41
N LEU A 584 -24.44 12.37 -21.14
CA LEU A 584 -23.85 12.64 -19.82
C LEU A 584 -23.97 14.12 -19.39
N LYS A 585 -23.84 15.08 -20.32
CA LYS A 585 -24.08 16.51 -20.04
C LYS A 585 -25.55 16.76 -19.71
N SER A 586 -26.48 16.27 -20.53
CA SER A 586 -27.92 16.41 -20.30
C SER A 586 -28.33 15.85 -18.93
N ALA A 587 -27.87 14.65 -18.56
CA ALA A 587 -28.17 14.06 -17.26
C ALA A 587 -27.53 14.79 -16.07
N ARG A 588 -26.33 15.38 -16.25
CA ARG A 588 -25.65 16.19 -15.23
C ARG A 588 -26.43 17.46 -14.91
N ASP A 589 -27.00 18.07 -15.95
CA ASP A 589 -27.64 19.40 -15.90
C ASP A 589 -29.14 19.31 -15.49
N MET A 590 -29.71 18.10 -15.38
CA MET A 590 -31.04 17.85 -14.80
C MET A 590 -31.12 18.19 -13.30
N PRO A 591 -32.27 18.71 -12.80
CA PRO A 591 -32.49 18.90 -11.37
C PRO A 591 -32.54 17.56 -10.63
N LEU A 592 -32.17 17.56 -9.35
CA LEU A 592 -31.77 16.34 -8.65
C LEU A 592 -32.85 15.24 -8.57
N HIS A 593 -34.13 15.63 -8.49
CA HIS A 593 -35.28 14.72 -8.47
C HIS A 593 -35.67 14.16 -9.85
N ALA A 594 -35.16 14.74 -10.94
CA ALA A 594 -35.43 14.31 -12.32
C ALA A 594 -34.23 13.56 -12.94
N LYS A 595 -33.20 13.26 -12.15
CA LYS A 595 -32.01 12.55 -12.64
C LYS A 595 -32.34 11.09 -12.98
N PRO A 596 -31.77 10.52 -14.06
CA PRO A 596 -32.06 9.16 -14.46
C PRO A 596 -31.59 8.15 -13.40
N PRO A 597 -32.43 7.17 -13.02
CA PRO A 597 -32.05 6.16 -12.05
C PRO A 597 -30.93 5.25 -12.59
N LYS A 598 -30.24 4.56 -11.68
CA LYS A 598 -29.13 3.67 -12.01
C LYS A 598 -29.46 2.63 -13.11
N SER A 599 -30.70 2.15 -13.16
CA SER A 599 -31.18 1.19 -14.16
C SER A 599 -31.07 1.70 -15.60
N THR A 600 -31.36 2.98 -15.84
CA THR A 600 -31.27 3.62 -17.16
C THR A 600 -29.87 3.52 -17.76
N TRP A 601 -28.84 3.63 -16.93
CA TRP A 601 -27.43 3.52 -17.33
C TRP A 601 -26.97 2.08 -17.61
N THR A 602 -27.77 1.08 -17.27
CA THR A 602 -27.45 -0.35 -17.43
C THR A 602 -28.20 -1.04 -18.56
N SER A 603 -29.19 -0.39 -19.17
CA SER A 603 -30.02 -0.96 -20.25
C SER A 603 -29.26 -1.13 -21.58
N ASP A 604 -28.42 -0.15 -21.94
CA ASP A 604 -27.58 -0.21 -23.15
C ASP A 604 -26.19 -0.76 -22.82
N GLU A 605 -25.76 -1.77 -23.58
CA GLU A 605 -24.51 -2.51 -23.35
C GLU A 605 -23.23 -1.66 -23.54
N LYS A 606 -23.25 -0.68 -24.46
CA LYS A 606 -22.13 0.25 -24.69
C LYS A 606 -22.07 1.31 -23.58
N VAL A 607 -23.21 1.90 -23.22
CA VAL A 607 -23.34 2.86 -22.11
C VAL A 607 -22.90 2.18 -20.81
N ARG A 608 -23.43 0.99 -20.52
CA ARG A 608 -23.11 0.18 -19.33
C ARG A 608 -21.60 -0.04 -19.17
N LYS A 609 -20.91 -0.57 -20.19
CA LYS A 609 -19.44 -0.75 -20.18
C LYS A 609 -18.67 0.54 -19.92
N THR A 610 -19.18 1.66 -20.40
CA THR A 610 -18.51 2.96 -20.31
C THR A 610 -18.70 3.58 -18.91
N ILE A 611 -19.90 3.48 -18.35
CA ILE A 611 -20.21 3.85 -16.96
C ILE A 611 -19.48 2.94 -15.97
N GLU A 612 -19.40 1.63 -16.23
CA GLU A 612 -18.62 0.67 -15.42
C GLU A 612 -17.13 1.00 -15.43
N SER A 613 -16.59 1.45 -16.56
CA SER A 613 -15.19 1.92 -16.64
C SER A 613 -14.97 3.18 -15.79
N LEU A 614 -15.94 4.10 -15.78
CA LEU A 614 -15.91 5.30 -14.93
C LEU A 614 -16.08 4.95 -13.44
N GLN A 615 -16.95 4.00 -13.08
CA GLN A 615 -17.08 3.45 -11.73
C GLN A 615 -15.77 2.81 -11.27
N ALA A 616 -15.17 1.93 -12.08
CA ALA A 616 -13.92 1.27 -11.76
C ALA A 616 -12.80 2.29 -11.48
N TYR A 617 -12.76 3.38 -12.25
CA TYR A 617 -11.84 4.50 -12.02
C TYR A 617 -12.16 5.32 -10.75
N ALA A 618 -13.44 5.49 -10.42
CA ALA A 618 -13.90 6.16 -9.21
C ALA A 618 -13.54 5.39 -7.92
N ILE A 619 -13.46 4.05 -7.99
CA ILE A 619 -13.13 3.18 -6.85
C ILE A 619 -11.68 2.63 -6.86
N ASP A 620 -10.86 2.96 -7.87
CA ASP A 620 -9.49 2.42 -8.05
C ASP A 620 -9.44 0.89 -8.29
N ASP A 621 -10.49 0.32 -8.92
CA ASP A 621 -10.61 -1.10 -9.33
C ASP A 621 -10.54 -1.28 -10.87
N CYS A 622 -9.83 -0.41 -11.59
CA CYS A 622 -9.60 -0.59 -13.02
C CYS A 622 -8.81 -1.88 -13.29
N ARG A 623 -9.43 -2.87 -13.93
CA ARG A 623 -8.83 -4.19 -14.21
C ARG A 623 -7.89 -4.17 -15.41
N ASN A 624 -8.09 -3.23 -16.32
CA ASN A 624 -7.37 -3.09 -17.57
C ASN A 624 -7.15 -1.62 -17.92
N GLU A 625 -6.03 -1.33 -18.59
CA GLU A 625 -5.65 0.05 -18.96
C GLU A 625 -6.68 0.73 -19.88
N ASP A 626 -7.47 -0.03 -20.64
CA ASP A 626 -8.49 0.53 -21.51
C ASP A 626 -9.67 1.13 -20.72
N GLN A 627 -10.10 0.53 -19.59
CA GLN A 627 -11.08 1.16 -18.70
C GLN A 627 -10.58 2.51 -18.19
N LYS A 628 -9.30 2.59 -17.83
CA LYS A 628 -8.63 3.78 -17.31
C LYS A 628 -8.46 4.86 -18.39
N LYS A 629 -8.17 4.47 -19.64
CA LYS A 629 -8.18 5.36 -20.81
C LYS A 629 -9.59 5.91 -21.04
N THR A 630 -10.60 5.04 -21.11
CA THR A 630 -12.00 5.42 -21.34
C THR A 630 -12.51 6.38 -20.27
N ALA A 631 -12.36 6.06 -18.99
CA ALA A 631 -12.70 6.98 -17.90
C ALA A 631 -11.93 8.31 -17.98
N GLY A 632 -10.64 8.25 -18.32
CA GLY A 632 -9.81 9.43 -18.53
C GLY A 632 -10.14 10.25 -19.79
N LEU A 633 -10.84 9.69 -20.77
CA LEU A 633 -11.39 10.40 -21.94
C LEU A 633 -12.71 11.08 -21.56
N ILE A 634 -13.63 10.38 -20.90
CA ILE A 634 -14.90 10.94 -20.40
C ILE A 634 -14.63 12.14 -19.50
N LEU A 635 -13.75 12.00 -18.49
CA LEU A 635 -13.43 13.10 -17.58
C LEU A 635 -12.88 14.33 -18.34
N ARG A 636 -12.00 14.11 -19.34
CA ARG A 636 -11.50 15.20 -20.20
C ARG A 636 -12.63 15.85 -21.00
N ALA A 637 -13.51 15.08 -21.64
CA ALA A 637 -14.63 15.57 -22.43
C ALA A 637 -15.68 16.32 -21.59
N MET A 638 -15.81 15.96 -20.31
CA MET A 638 -16.66 16.64 -19.33
C MET A 638 -15.98 17.86 -18.66
N GLY A 639 -14.75 18.21 -19.04
CA GLY A 639 -14.00 19.34 -18.47
C GLY A 639 -13.45 19.10 -17.05
N LEU A 640 -13.39 17.84 -16.61
CA LEU A 640 -13.00 17.44 -15.26
C LEU A 640 -11.54 16.95 -15.18
N ALA A 641 -10.92 17.17 -14.02
CA ALA A 641 -9.59 16.62 -13.73
C ALA A 641 -9.63 15.08 -13.69
N LYS A 642 -8.60 14.42 -14.25
CA LYS A 642 -8.46 12.95 -14.27
C LYS A 642 -8.13 12.40 -12.88
N THR A 643 -9.13 12.35 -12.01
CA THR A 643 -9.01 11.91 -10.61
C THR A 643 -10.21 11.05 -10.21
N ALA A 644 -10.00 10.11 -9.29
CA ALA A 644 -11.08 9.27 -8.78
C ALA A 644 -12.20 10.11 -8.13
N SER A 645 -11.86 11.19 -7.42
CA SER A 645 -12.84 12.10 -6.82
C SER A 645 -13.74 12.76 -7.87
N ALA A 646 -13.18 13.22 -8.99
CA ALA A 646 -13.97 13.81 -10.07
C ALA A 646 -14.88 12.77 -10.75
N ALA A 647 -14.46 11.51 -10.85
CA ALA A 647 -15.30 10.43 -11.34
C ALA A 647 -16.46 10.12 -10.38
N VAL A 648 -16.22 10.09 -9.05
CA VAL A 648 -17.30 9.98 -8.04
C VAL A 648 -18.29 11.14 -8.20
N THR A 649 -17.80 12.38 -8.24
CA THR A 649 -18.66 13.57 -8.40
C THR A 649 -19.46 13.53 -9.70
N LEU A 650 -18.87 13.08 -10.81
CA LEU A 650 -19.59 12.90 -12.07
C LEU A 650 -20.69 11.83 -11.96
N LEU A 651 -20.39 10.67 -11.37
CA LEU A 651 -21.35 9.57 -11.19
C LEU A 651 -22.54 9.96 -10.28
N ILE A 652 -22.29 10.76 -9.23
CA ILE A 652 -23.36 11.37 -8.42
C ILE A 652 -24.15 12.38 -9.25
N ASN A 653 -23.46 13.24 -10.00
CA ASN A 653 -24.12 14.30 -10.76
C ASN A 653 -25.00 13.78 -11.91
N ILE A 654 -24.74 12.59 -12.47
CA ILE A 654 -25.61 11.97 -13.49
C ILE A 654 -26.69 11.03 -12.90
N GLY A 655 -26.80 10.91 -11.56
CA GLY A 655 -27.78 10.04 -10.89
C GLY A 655 -27.39 8.55 -10.84
N TYR A 656 -26.19 8.17 -11.28
CA TYR A 656 -25.73 6.77 -11.21
C TYR A 656 -25.39 6.32 -9.78
N PHE A 657 -24.84 7.23 -8.98
CA PHE A 657 -24.62 7.04 -7.55
C PHE A 657 -25.55 7.95 -6.73
N PRO A 658 -26.11 7.47 -5.60
CA PRO A 658 -26.76 8.33 -4.62
C PRO A 658 -25.72 9.27 -3.99
N VAL A 659 -26.20 10.38 -3.41
CA VAL A 659 -25.34 11.42 -2.79
C VAL A 659 -24.47 10.84 -1.68
N HIS A 660 -25.03 9.93 -0.86
CA HIS A 660 -24.37 9.32 0.29
C HIS A 660 -23.80 7.92 0.01
N ILE A 661 -23.31 7.68 -1.22
CA ILE A 661 -22.73 6.39 -1.62
C ILE A 661 -21.56 5.96 -0.72
N ASN A 662 -21.68 4.79 -0.09
CA ASN A 662 -20.59 4.18 0.67
C ASN A 662 -19.55 3.54 -0.28
N LEU A 663 -18.60 4.35 -0.72
CA LEU A 663 -17.52 3.91 -1.63
C LEU A 663 -16.65 2.79 -1.05
N ASP A 664 -16.51 2.69 0.27
CA ASP A 664 -15.65 1.68 0.89
C ASP A 664 -16.27 0.28 0.79
N LEU A 665 -17.61 0.13 0.76
CA LEU A 665 -18.26 -1.14 0.42
C LEU A 665 -17.83 -1.65 -0.97
N LEU A 666 -17.84 -0.75 -1.96
CA LEU A 666 -17.46 -1.07 -3.34
C LEU A 666 -15.97 -1.41 -3.46
N LYS A 667 -15.09 -0.56 -2.88
CA LYS A 667 -13.63 -0.74 -2.90
C LYS A 667 -13.15 -2.01 -2.23
N LEU A 668 -13.80 -2.40 -1.13
CA LEU A 668 -13.47 -3.60 -0.38
C LEU A 668 -14.20 -4.84 -0.94
N ASN A 669 -15.04 -4.69 -1.97
CA ASN A 669 -15.87 -5.73 -2.58
C ASN A 669 -16.65 -6.54 -1.53
N ILE A 670 -17.24 -5.83 -0.57
CA ILE A 670 -18.05 -6.45 0.49
C ILE A 670 -19.38 -6.89 -0.11
N ARG A 671 -19.65 -8.19 -0.04
CA ARG A 671 -20.87 -8.80 -0.57
C ARG A 671 -22.09 -8.36 0.25
N THR A 672 -22.96 -7.57 -0.35
CA THR A 672 -24.23 -7.17 0.25
C THR A 672 -25.26 -8.30 0.18
N GLY A 673 -25.41 -8.94 -0.99
CA GLY A 673 -26.32 -10.08 -1.22
C GLY A 673 -25.65 -11.46 -1.22
N PHE A 674 -26.48 -12.50 -1.23
CA PHE A 674 -26.07 -13.91 -1.35
C PHE A 674 -26.35 -14.45 -2.77
N PRO A 675 -25.51 -15.35 -3.32
CA PRO A 675 -25.82 -16.06 -4.56
C PRO A 675 -27.11 -16.89 -4.44
N GLU A 676 -27.84 -17.05 -5.54
CA GLU A 676 -29.11 -17.81 -5.58
C GLU A 676 -28.94 -19.25 -5.07
N GLU A 677 -27.82 -19.91 -5.43
CA GLU A 677 -27.45 -21.25 -4.92
C GLU A 677 -27.42 -21.32 -3.37
N ILE A 678 -26.95 -20.26 -2.71
CA ILE A 678 -26.87 -20.18 -1.25
C ILE A 678 -28.25 -19.94 -0.64
N ASN A 679 -29.09 -19.12 -1.28
CA ASN A 679 -30.46 -18.88 -0.83
C ASN A 679 -31.32 -20.14 -0.98
N ALA A 680 -31.26 -20.83 -2.12
CA ALA A 680 -31.96 -22.10 -2.33
C ALA A 680 -31.51 -23.19 -1.34
N ALA A 681 -30.21 -23.28 -1.06
CA ALA A 681 -29.69 -24.18 -0.03
C ALA A 681 -30.20 -23.83 1.37
N ALA A 682 -30.38 -22.55 1.67
CA ALA A 682 -30.89 -22.07 2.97
C ALA A 682 -32.38 -22.35 3.13
N GLU A 683 -33.20 -22.16 2.09
CA GLU A 683 -34.61 -22.52 2.10
C GLU A 683 -34.80 -24.04 2.28
N LYS A 684 -33.95 -24.85 1.62
CA LYS A 684 -33.96 -26.30 1.81
C LYS A 684 -33.67 -26.74 3.25
N LEU A 685 -32.75 -26.06 3.95
CA LEU A 685 -32.50 -26.35 5.36
C LEU A 685 -33.70 -26.02 6.25
N LEU A 686 -34.45 -24.95 5.93
CA LEU A 686 -35.66 -24.59 6.68
C LEU A 686 -36.79 -25.61 6.51
N SER A 687 -36.87 -26.31 5.37
CA SER A 687 -37.92 -27.30 5.09
C SER A 687 -37.58 -28.75 5.47
N GLU A 688 -36.31 -29.17 5.42
CA GLU A 688 -35.95 -30.59 5.43
C GLU A 688 -34.96 -31.04 6.54
N SER A 689 -34.47 -30.17 7.43
CA SER A 689 -33.43 -30.58 8.41
C SER A 689 -34.00 -31.25 9.68
N PRO A 690 -33.70 -32.55 9.95
CA PRO A 690 -33.91 -33.14 11.26
C PRO A 690 -32.90 -32.59 12.28
N ASP A 691 -33.26 -32.60 13.56
CA ASP A 691 -32.41 -32.13 14.66
C ASP A 691 -31.58 -33.30 15.19
N MET A 692 -30.27 -33.31 14.90
CA MET A 692 -29.39 -34.39 15.35
C MET A 692 -29.29 -34.50 16.88
N ASP A 693 -29.64 -33.44 17.60
CA ASP A 693 -29.61 -33.37 19.05
C ASP A 693 -31.03 -33.49 19.67
N GLU A 694 -32.08 -33.89 18.91
CA GLU A 694 -33.48 -33.83 19.38
C GLU A 694 -33.73 -34.54 20.71
N VAL A 695 -33.13 -35.73 20.87
CA VAL A 695 -33.28 -36.60 22.04
C VAL A 695 -32.46 -36.09 23.24
N ASP A 696 -31.33 -35.43 22.97
CA ASP A 696 -30.34 -35.00 23.97
C ASP A 696 -30.57 -33.55 24.46
N ARG A 697 -31.69 -32.93 24.09
CA ARG A 697 -32.04 -31.56 24.50
C ARG A 697 -32.81 -31.55 25.82
N THR A 698 -32.23 -30.93 26.85
CA THR A 698 -32.94 -30.62 28.09
C THR A 698 -34.11 -29.67 27.82
N ASP A 699 -35.30 -30.02 28.30
CA ASP A 699 -36.47 -29.13 28.25
C ASP A 699 -36.40 -28.05 29.35
N LEU A 700 -36.14 -26.82 28.92
CA LEU A 700 -36.09 -25.61 29.73
C LEU A 700 -37.24 -24.65 29.37
N THR A 701 -38.28 -25.13 28.67
CA THR A 701 -39.42 -24.30 28.21
C THR A 701 -40.34 -23.83 29.35
N HIS A 702 -40.17 -24.38 30.55
CA HIS A 702 -40.82 -23.98 31.79
C HIS A 702 -40.20 -22.74 32.45
N LEU A 703 -38.99 -22.33 32.03
CA LEU A 703 -38.32 -21.14 32.57
C LEU A 703 -38.89 -19.85 31.96
N LYS A 704 -38.90 -18.77 32.75
CA LYS A 704 -39.19 -17.42 32.26
C LYS A 704 -37.94 -16.84 31.61
N VAL A 705 -37.96 -16.74 30.28
CA VAL A 705 -36.81 -16.43 29.43
C VAL A 705 -36.93 -15.03 28.85
N TYR A 706 -35.89 -14.22 29.01
CA TYR A 706 -35.79 -12.84 28.52
C TYR A 706 -34.72 -12.73 27.44
N ALA A 707 -35.10 -12.37 26.21
CA ALA A 707 -34.18 -11.87 25.21
C ALA A 707 -34.16 -10.33 25.28
N ILE A 708 -32.99 -9.72 25.43
CA ILE A 708 -32.82 -8.27 25.59
C ILE A 708 -31.80 -7.78 24.57
N ASP A 709 -32.22 -6.93 23.61
CA ASP A 709 -31.34 -6.38 22.58
C ASP A 709 -31.72 -4.93 22.21
N VAL A 710 -31.05 -4.33 21.24
CA VAL A 710 -31.31 -2.97 20.76
C VAL A 710 -32.54 -2.93 19.85
N ASP A 711 -33.31 -1.83 19.90
CA ASP A 711 -34.45 -1.67 19.00
C ASP A 711 -34.02 -1.46 17.52
N GLU A 712 -34.01 -2.56 16.76
CA GLU A 712 -33.83 -2.52 15.31
C GLU A 712 -35.07 -1.99 14.55
N ALA A 713 -36.19 -1.63 15.20
CA ALA A 713 -37.36 -1.07 14.52
C ALA A 713 -37.07 0.28 13.84
N ASP A 714 -37.27 0.35 12.52
CA ASP A 714 -37.33 1.58 11.76
C ASP A 714 -38.81 1.99 11.62
N GLU A 715 -39.16 3.20 12.03
CA GLU A 715 -40.55 3.68 12.17
C GLU A 715 -41.32 3.75 10.84
N ARG A 716 -40.64 3.69 9.69
CA ARG A 716 -41.27 3.79 8.35
C ARG A 716 -41.67 2.44 7.76
N CYS A 717 -42.28 1.57 8.55
CA CYS A 717 -42.91 0.36 8.02
C CYS A 717 -44.27 0.07 8.69
N PHE A 718 -45.32 0.04 7.87
CA PHE A 718 -46.67 -0.44 8.22
C PHE A 718 -46.67 -1.87 8.82
N TRP A 719 -45.56 -2.60 8.64
CA TRP A 719 -45.26 -3.89 9.25
C TRP A 719 -44.63 -3.81 10.66
N GLN A 720 -44.86 -2.78 11.46
CA GLN A 720 -44.23 -2.61 12.78
C GLN A 720 -44.53 -3.79 13.76
N ILE A 721 -45.65 -4.48 13.57
CA ILE A 721 -46.03 -5.70 14.31
C ILE A 721 -45.36 -6.97 13.74
N LEU A 722 -45.05 -7.02 12.44
CA LEU A 722 -44.45 -8.18 11.77
C LEU A 722 -42.91 -8.15 11.76
N LYS A 723 -42.28 -6.97 11.63
CA LYS A 723 -40.82 -6.83 11.68
C LYS A 723 -40.21 -7.21 13.04
N ARG A 724 -40.96 -7.13 14.15
CA ARG A 724 -40.52 -7.66 15.46
C ARG A 724 -40.24 -9.17 15.44
N ARG A 725 -40.71 -9.93 14.44
CA ARG A 725 -40.36 -11.36 14.25
C ARG A 725 -39.06 -11.59 13.46
N HIS A 726 -38.43 -10.54 12.93
CA HIS A 726 -37.30 -10.63 12.00
C HIS A 726 -36.05 -9.92 12.52
N VAL A 727 -35.74 -10.11 13.80
CA VAL A 727 -34.49 -9.67 14.45
C VAL A 727 -33.57 -10.88 14.66
N GLN A 728 -32.26 -10.69 14.51
CA GLN A 728 -31.26 -11.74 14.68
C GLN A 728 -30.83 -11.85 16.15
N LEU A 729 -31.59 -12.58 16.97
CA LEU A 729 -31.30 -12.79 18.40
C LEU A 729 -30.44 -14.04 18.61
N ASP A 730 -29.22 -13.84 19.11
CA ASP A 730 -28.30 -14.92 19.45
C ASP A 730 -28.48 -15.43 20.89
N ASP A 731 -28.95 -14.60 21.83
CA ASP A 731 -28.87 -14.86 23.27
C ASP A 731 -30.14 -14.49 24.05
N ALA A 732 -30.41 -15.24 25.12
CA ALA A 732 -31.50 -15.03 26.06
C ALA A 732 -31.12 -15.54 27.47
N LEU A 733 -31.82 -15.03 28.49
CA LEU A 733 -31.45 -15.20 29.90
C LEU A 733 -32.63 -15.67 30.77
N SER A 734 -32.34 -16.51 31.76
CA SER A 734 -33.29 -16.88 32.83
C SER A 734 -32.56 -16.92 34.19
N ALA A 735 -33.27 -16.70 35.29
CA ALA A 735 -32.74 -16.88 36.63
C ALA A 735 -33.79 -17.43 37.61
N VAL A 736 -33.32 -18.23 38.58
CA VAL A 736 -34.13 -18.81 39.66
C VAL A 736 -33.29 -18.77 40.94
N ARG A 737 -33.93 -18.51 42.08
CA ARG A 737 -33.29 -18.61 43.40
C ARG A 737 -33.46 -20.02 43.96
N LEU A 738 -32.35 -20.65 44.33
CA LEU A 738 -32.33 -22.01 44.88
C LEU A 738 -32.83 -22.03 46.33
N GLN A 739 -33.15 -23.22 46.85
CA GLN A 739 -33.62 -23.43 48.22
C GLN A 739 -32.61 -22.98 49.29
N ASP A 740 -31.31 -22.98 48.97
CA ASP A 740 -30.23 -22.48 49.82
C ASP A 740 -29.98 -20.96 49.69
N GLY A 741 -30.80 -20.26 48.92
CA GLY A 741 -30.70 -18.82 48.67
C GLY A 741 -29.71 -18.40 47.58
N ARG A 742 -28.89 -19.32 47.03
CA ARG A 742 -28.00 -19.01 45.90
C ARG A 742 -28.79 -18.70 44.63
N ILE A 743 -28.23 -17.85 43.77
CA ILE A 743 -28.82 -17.54 42.47
C ILE A 743 -28.29 -18.55 41.44
N LYS A 744 -29.20 -19.20 40.72
CA LYS A 744 -28.88 -19.95 39.51
C LYS A 744 -29.32 -19.14 38.30
N VAL A 745 -28.40 -18.87 37.38
CA VAL A 745 -28.65 -18.21 36.10
C VAL A 745 -28.50 -19.21 34.96
N TRP A 746 -29.24 -18.99 33.88
CA TRP A 746 -29.07 -19.68 32.61
C TRP A 746 -28.80 -18.64 31.52
N ILE A 747 -27.74 -18.85 30.75
CA ILE A 747 -27.48 -18.13 29.50
C ILE A 747 -27.78 -19.10 28.35
N HIS A 748 -28.84 -18.83 27.61
CA HIS A 748 -29.27 -19.61 26.47
C HIS A 748 -28.72 -18.97 25.20
N VAL A 749 -27.93 -19.70 24.42
CA VAL A 749 -27.38 -19.23 23.14
C VAL A 749 -28.01 -20.02 22.00
N ALA A 750 -28.48 -19.33 20.96
CA ALA A 750 -29.01 -19.93 19.74
C ALA A 750 -28.09 -21.01 19.17
N ASP A 751 -28.68 -22.09 18.65
CA ASP A 751 -27.95 -23.23 18.08
C ASP A 751 -28.09 -23.30 16.54
N PRO A 752 -27.32 -22.50 15.78
CA PRO A 752 -27.32 -22.59 14.32
C PRO A 752 -26.69 -23.88 13.79
N THR A 753 -25.95 -24.62 14.62
CA THR A 753 -25.29 -25.89 14.22
C THR A 753 -26.27 -27.06 14.11
N ARG A 754 -27.49 -26.94 14.66
CA ARG A 754 -28.62 -27.81 14.32
C ARG A 754 -28.82 -27.89 12.81
N LEU A 755 -28.74 -26.75 12.12
CA LEU A 755 -29.01 -26.62 10.68
C LEU A 755 -27.74 -26.78 9.82
N LEU A 756 -26.56 -26.57 10.42
CA LEU A 756 -25.29 -26.43 9.69
C LEU A 756 -24.30 -27.52 10.06
N GLN A 757 -23.67 -28.11 9.05
CA GLN A 757 -22.57 -29.05 9.23
C GLN A 757 -21.24 -28.42 8.79
N PRO A 758 -20.12 -28.67 9.50
CA PRO A 758 -18.79 -28.18 9.14
C PRO A 758 -18.42 -28.45 7.67
N GLY A 759 -18.11 -27.39 6.93
CA GLY A 759 -17.75 -27.47 5.52
C GLY A 759 -18.91 -27.58 4.53
N CYS A 760 -20.18 -27.43 4.96
CA CYS A 760 -21.31 -27.30 4.03
C CYS A 760 -21.20 -26.00 3.20
N MET A 761 -22.07 -25.84 2.19
CA MET A 761 -22.00 -24.67 1.29
C MET A 761 -22.23 -23.34 2.03
N ILE A 762 -23.18 -23.32 2.96
CA ILE A 762 -23.55 -22.15 3.76
C ILE A 762 -22.47 -21.84 4.81
N ASP A 763 -21.94 -22.85 5.50
CA ASP A 763 -20.78 -22.71 6.41
C ASP A 763 -19.56 -22.10 5.70
N LYS A 764 -19.26 -22.54 4.48
CA LYS A 764 -18.19 -21.95 3.66
C LYS A 764 -18.44 -20.49 3.27
N GLU A 765 -19.69 -20.08 3.08
CA GLU A 765 -20.01 -18.67 2.79
C GLU A 765 -19.98 -17.81 4.06
N ALA A 766 -20.48 -18.34 5.19
CA ALA A 766 -20.37 -17.73 6.50
C ALA A 766 -18.89 -17.55 6.91
N MET A 767 -18.02 -18.52 6.63
CA MET A 767 -16.56 -18.41 6.85
C MET A 767 -15.93 -17.30 6.00
N LYS A 768 -16.36 -17.12 4.74
CA LYS A 768 -15.87 -16.04 3.88
C LYS A 768 -16.30 -14.67 4.41
N ARG A 769 -17.56 -14.54 4.87
CA ARG A 769 -18.10 -13.31 5.48
C ARG A 769 -17.45 -13.03 6.84
N GLY A 770 -17.25 -14.06 7.66
CA GLY A 770 -16.57 -14.03 8.96
C GLY A 770 -17.34 -13.37 10.11
N THR A 771 -18.14 -12.34 9.79
CA THR A 771 -19.04 -11.64 10.72
C THR A 771 -20.18 -10.98 9.95
N SER A 772 -21.33 -10.73 10.59
CA SER A 772 -22.33 -9.78 10.08
C SER A 772 -21.73 -8.37 10.03
N VAL A 773 -22.14 -7.57 9.04
CA VAL A 773 -21.69 -6.18 8.83
C VAL A 773 -22.82 -5.24 9.24
N PHE A 774 -22.59 -4.46 10.29
CA PHE A 774 -23.55 -3.45 10.75
C PHE A 774 -23.09 -2.06 10.28
N LEU A 775 -23.93 -1.35 9.52
CA LEU A 775 -23.72 0.04 9.09
C LEU A 775 -24.96 0.88 9.47
N PRO A 776 -24.82 2.21 9.64
CA PRO A 776 -25.96 3.10 9.93
C PRO A 776 -27.10 3.05 8.90
N THR A 777 -26.82 2.59 7.67
CA THR A 777 -27.76 2.52 6.55
C THR A 777 -28.37 1.14 6.32
N ALA A 778 -27.72 0.07 6.78
CA ALA A 778 -28.09 -1.32 6.50
C ALA A 778 -27.27 -2.31 7.33
N THR A 779 -27.86 -3.48 7.62
CA THR A 779 -27.16 -4.66 8.13
C THR A 779 -27.01 -5.69 7.01
N TYR A 780 -25.82 -6.25 6.83
CA TYR A 780 -25.58 -7.40 5.92
C TYR A 780 -25.20 -8.62 6.76
N PRO A 781 -26.10 -9.61 6.93
CA PRO A 781 -25.86 -10.72 7.86
C PRO A 781 -24.79 -11.71 7.37
N MET A 782 -24.25 -12.52 8.30
CA MET A 782 -23.31 -13.60 8.00
C MET A 782 -23.97 -14.77 7.26
N PHE A 783 -25.24 -15.03 7.55
CA PHE A 783 -26.11 -16.02 6.91
C PHE A 783 -27.24 -15.35 6.11
N PRO A 784 -27.89 -16.03 5.16
CA PRO A 784 -29.08 -15.53 4.49
C PRO A 784 -30.17 -15.12 5.50
N GLU A 785 -30.84 -13.99 5.26
CA GLU A 785 -31.76 -13.36 6.21
C GLU A 785 -32.82 -14.32 6.76
N ARG A 786 -33.51 -15.05 5.87
CA ARG A 786 -34.52 -16.05 6.28
C ARG A 786 -33.95 -17.13 7.19
N LEU A 787 -32.75 -17.63 6.91
CA LEU A 787 -32.10 -18.66 7.73
C LEU A 787 -31.71 -18.10 9.12
N ALA A 788 -31.13 -16.90 9.15
CA ALA A 788 -30.73 -16.23 10.38
C ALA A 788 -31.93 -15.87 11.28
N MET A 789 -32.99 -15.33 10.69
CA MET A 789 -34.14 -14.76 11.41
C MET A 789 -35.25 -15.78 11.68
N GLU A 790 -35.56 -16.67 10.73
CA GLU A 790 -36.66 -17.66 10.89
C GLU A 790 -36.16 -18.98 11.50
N GLY A 791 -34.96 -19.44 11.11
CA GLY A 791 -34.45 -20.77 11.47
C GLY A 791 -33.50 -20.83 12.66
N MET A 792 -32.77 -19.75 12.93
CA MET A 792 -31.70 -19.71 13.96
C MET A 792 -32.02 -18.80 15.16
N SER A 793 -32.80 -17.73 14.96
CA SER A 793 -33.07 -16.70 15.97
C SER A 793 -33.93 -17.21 17.14
N LEU A 794 -33.68 -16.68 18.34
CA LEU A 794 -34.47 -16.96 19.55
C LEU A 794 -35.80 -16.16 19.55
N LYS A 795 -36.80 -16.66 18.83
CA LYS A 795 -38.11 -16.01 18.65
C LYS A 795 -39.01 -16.10 19.89
N GLN A 796 -39.67 -14.99 20.22
CA GLN A 796 -40.63 -14.90 21.33
C GLN A 796 -41.83 -15.83 21.13
N GLY A 797 -42.19 -16.58 22.18
CA GLY A 797 -43.37 -17.45 22.23
C GLY A 797 -43.22 -18.79 21.48
N GLU A 798 -42.15 -18.97 20.70
CA GLU A 798 -41.87 -20.17 19.90
C GLU A 798 -40.84 -21.08 20.57
N PHE A 799 -40.88 -22.38 20.24
CA PHE A 799 -39.90 -23.35 20.70
C PHE A 799 -38.57 -23.17 19.97
N CYS A 800 -37.55 -22.67 20.69
CA CYS A 800 -36.24 -22.36 20.13
C CYS A 800 -35.19 -23.37 20.61
N LYS A 801 -34.24 -23.67 19.72
CA LYS A 801 -33.17 -24.65 19.95
C LYS A 801 -31.90 -23.90 20.35
N ALA A 802 -31.34 -24.24 21.51
CA ALA A 802 -30.24 -23.49 22.13
C ALA A 802 -29.18 -24.41 22.75
N VAL A 803 -27.96 -23.91 22.87
CA VAL A 803 -26.95 -24.41 23.81
C VAL A 803 -27.05 -23.55 25.07
N SER A 804 -27.44 -24.15 26.18
CA SER A 804 -27.63 -23.47 27.45
C SER A 804 -26.44 -23.66 28.37
N VAL A 805 -26.08 -22.59 29.07
CA VAL A 805 -25.07 -22.58 30.13
C VAL A 805 -25.77 -22.24 31.43
N SER A 806 -25.87 -23.20 32.36
CA SER A 806 -26.36 -22.90 33.71
C SER A 806 -25.21 -22.64 34.66
N VAL A 807 -25.36 -21.67 35.57
CA VAL A 807 -24.34 -21.28 36.55
C VAL A 807 -25.00 -21.02 37.89
N VAL A 808 -24.48 -21.63 38.95
CA VAL A 808 -24.82 -21.26 40.33
C VAL A 808 -23.74 -20.32 40.86
N LEU A 809 -24.13 -19.17 41.40
CA LEU A 809 -23.21 -18.20 41.98
C LEU A 809 -23.11 -18.36 43.50
N HIS A 810 -21.89 -18.20 44.01
CA HIS A 810 -21.65 -17.95 45.43
C HIS A 810 -22.05 -16.50 45.80
N SER A 811 -22.14 -16.20 47.11
CA SER A 811 -22.53 -14.88 47.62
C SER A 811 -21.51 -13.76 47.35
N ASP A 812 -20.27 -14.11 47.00
CA ASP A 812 -19.23 -13.21 46.51
C ASP A 812 -19.30 -12.99 44.98
N GLY A 813 -20.24 -13.66 44.30
CA GLY A 813 -20.36 -13.64 42.85
C GLY A 813 -19.43 -14.59 42.10
N CYS A 814 -18.62 -15.43 42.75
CA CYS A 814 -17.80 -16.43 42.04
C CYS A 814 -18.64 -17.63 41.56
N ILE A 815 -18.12 -18.38 40.58
CA ILE A 815 -18.78 -19.57 40.03
C ILE A 815 -18.69 -20.71 41.04
N ALA A 816 -19.83 -21.16 41.56
CA ALA A 816 -19.91 -22.34 42.43
C ALA A 816 -19.96 -23.63 41.59
N GLU A 817 -20.91 -23.67 40.66
CA GLU A 817 -21.26 -24.84 39.84
C GLU A 817 -21.64 -24.35 38.44
N TYR A 818 -21.40 -25.17 37.41
CA TYR A 818 -21.84 -24.86 36.04
C TYR A 818 -22.24 -26.12 35.27
N SER A 819 -23.17 -25.99 34.32
CA SER A 819 -23.48 -27.00 33.30
C SER A 819 -23.44 -26.38 31.91
N VAL A 820 -23.19 -27.21 30.89
CA VAL A 820 -23.32 -26.87 29.47
C VAL A 820 -24.11 -27.98 28.81
N GLU A 821 -25.23 -27.64 28.19
CA GLU A 821 -26.20 -28.62 27.67
C GLU A 821 -26.89 -28.16 26.39
N ASN A 822 -27.19 -29.12 25.51
CA ASN A 822 -28.17 -28.89 24.44
C ASN A 822 -29.54 -28.71 25.07
N SER A 823 -30.36 -27.79 24.56
CA SER A 823 -31.62 -27.43 25.19
C SER A 823 -32.72 -27.03 24.22
N LEU A 824 -33.95 -27.10 24.73
CA LEU A 824 -35.17 -26.55 24.17
C LEU A 824 -35.67 -25.43 25.11
N ILE A 825 -35.88 -24.23 24.59
CA ILE A 825 -36.37 -23.07 25.36
C ILE A 825 -37.60 -22.46 24.69
N ARG A 826 -38.32 -21.60 25.41
CA ARG A 826 -39.43 -20.80 24.88
C ARG A 826 -39.28 -19.34 25.34
N PRO A 827 -38.61 -18.47 24.56
CA PRO A 827 -38.40 -17.06 24.93
C PRO A 827 -39.72 -16.37 25.30
N THR A 828 -39.87 -15.95 26.56
CA THR A 828 -41.12 -15.41 27.09
C THR A 828 -41.30 -13.95 26.71
N TYR A 829 -40.22 -13.16 26.83
CA TYR A 829 -40.18 -11.75 26.49
C TYR A 829 -39.03 -11.45 25.54
N MET A 830 -39.30 -10.57 24.57
CA MET A 830 -38.30 -9.88 23.76
C MET A 830 -38.40 -8.40 24.13
N LEU A 831 -37.38 -7.88 24.82
CA LEU A 831 -37.34 -6.53 25.37
C LEU A 831 -36.25 -5.70 24.68
N THR A 832 -36.45 -4.38 24.64
CA THR A 832 -35.34 -3.46 24.35
C THR A 832 -34.55 -3.17 25.64
N TYR A 833 -33.32 -2.68 25.53
CA TYR A 833 -32.54 -2.24 26.70
C TYR A 833 -33.25 -1.15 27.51
N GLU A 834 -33.99 -0.26 26.86
CA GLU A 834 -34.79 0.79 27.50
C GLU A 834 -35.94 0.16 28.29
N SER A 835 -36.78 -0.68 27.66
CA SER A 835 -37.91 -1.33 28.36
C SER A 835 -37.46 -2.26 29.48
N ALA A 836 -36.35 -2.99 29.30
CA ALA A 836 -35.77 -3.81 30.37
C ALA A 836 -35.25 -2.95 31.54
N THR A 837 -34.69 -1.77 31.25
CA THR A 837 -34.24 -0.81 32.28
C THR A 837 -35.43 -0.20 33.03
N GLU A 838 -36.51 0.16 32.33
CA GLU A 838 -37.76 0.63 32.95
C GLU A 838 -38.38 -0.43 33.87
N LEU A 839 -38.47 -1.69 33.44
CA LEU A 839 -38.98 -2.80 34.26
C LEU A 839 -38.11 -3.03 35.52
N LEU A 840 -36.78 -2.91 35.39
CA LEU A 840 -35.86 -2.99 36.53
C LEU A 840 -36.06 -1.85 37.54
N TYR A 841 -36.43 -0.64 37.08
CA TYR A 841 -36.77 0.48 37.97
C TYR A 841 -38.16 0.35 38.61
N LEU A 842 -39.15 -0.19 37.88
CA LEU A 842 -40.49 -0.44 38.42
C LEU A 842 -40.50 -1.55 39.48
N ASN A 843 -39.54 -2.49 39.43
CA ASN A 843 -39.32 -3.52 40.46
C ASN A 843 -40.61 -4.31 40.78
N LEU A 844 -41.31 -4.75 39.74
CA LEU A 844 -42.56 -5.52 39.82
C LEU A 844 -42.32 -6.92 40.41
N GLU A 845 -43.26 -7.42 41.23
CA GLU A 845 -43.13 -8.75 41.85
C GLU A 845 -43.28 -9.88 40.82
N GLU A 846 -44.09 -9.65 39.78
CA GLU A 846 -44.32 -10.56 38.66
C GLU A 846 -43.07 -10.75 37.77
N GLU A 847 -42.08 -9.85 37.89
CA GLU A 847 -40.82 -9.83 37.12
C GLU A 847 -39.59 -10.16 38.01
N ALA A 848 -39.80 -10.96 39.06
CA ALA A 848 -38.78 -11.33 40.03
C ALA A 848 -37.51 -11.94 39.41
N GLU A 849 -37.61 -12.70 38.32
CA GLU A 849 -36.47 -13.31 37.63
C GLU A 849 -35.59 -12.28 36.92
N LEU A 850 -36.17 -11.21 36.37
CA LEU A 850 -35.40 -10.11 35.75
C LEU A 850 -34.59 -9.36 36.82
N ARG A 851 -35.16 -9.19 38.02
CA ARG A 851 -34.45 -8.66 39.18
C ARG A 851 -33.33 -9.59 39.66
N LEU A 852 -33.54 -10.91 39.70
CA LEU A 852 -32.49 -11.88 40.03
C LEU A 852 -31.33 -11.87 39.02
N LEU A 853 -31.61 -11.67 37.73
CA LEU A 853 -30.57 -11.47 36.71
C LEU A 853 -29.74 -10.20 36.96
N SER A 854 -30.39 -9.10 37.37
CA SER A 854 -29.71 -7.85 37.73
C SER A 854 -28.85 -8.00 38.99
N GLU A 855 -29.35 -8.70 40.02
CA GLU A 855 -28.60 -9.04 41.24
C GLU A 855 -27.36 -9.89 40.91
N ALA A 856 -27.53 -10.94 40.09
CA ALA A 856 -26.43 -11.78 39.61
C ALA A 856 -25.38 -10.98 38.81
N ALA A 857 -25.81 -10.04 37.96
CA ALA A 857 -24.90 -9.18 37.21
C ALA A 857 -24.10 -8.23 38.12
N ALA A 858 -24.74 -7.65 39.16
CA ALA A 858 -24.05 -6.83 40.14
C ALA A 858 -22.97 -7.62 40.90
N LEU A 859 -23.30 -8.84 41.35
CA LEU A 859 -22.35 -9.76 41.99
C LEU A 859 -21.19 -10.14 41.05
N ARG A 860 -21.45 -10.48 39.78
CA ARG A 860 -20.40 -10.77 38.79
C ARG A 860 -19.48 -9.57 38.57
N LEU A 861 -20.03 -8.37 38.39
CA LEU A 861 -19.23 -7.16 38.19
C LEU A 861 -18.32 -6.87 39.39
N GLN A 862 -18.86 -6.91 40.61
CA GLN A 862 -18.07 -6.71 41.83
C GLN A 862 -16.93 -7.72 41.93
N TRP A 863 -17.23 -9.02 41.77
CA TRP A 863 -16.22 -10.07 41.80
C TRP A 863 -15.12 -9.84 40.77
N ARG A 864 -15.48 -9.49 39.52
CA ARG A 864 -14.49 -9.22 38.46
C ARG A 864 -13.61 -8.02 38.82
N GLN A 865 -14.17 -6.96 39.41
CA GLN A 865 -13.40 -5.81 39.89
C GLN A 865 -12.39 -6.22 40.99
N GLU A 866 -12.80 -7.08 41.93
CA GLU A 866 -11.90 -7.65 42.96
C GLU A 866 -10.78 -8.52 42.34
N GLN A 867 -11.04 -9.21 41.22
CA GLN A 867 -10.00 -9.91 40.43
C GLN A 867 -9.11 -8.97 39.57
N GLY A 868 -9.30 -7.66 39.67
CA GLY A 868 -8.54 -6.64 38.95
C GLY A 868 -9.05 -6.35 37.54
N ALA A 869 -10.32 -6.62 37.24
CA ALA A 869 -10.96 -6.11 36.04
C ALA A 869 -10.95 -4.58 36.01
N ILE A 870 -10.91 -4.02 34.80
CA ILE A 870 -10.89 -2.59 34.58
C ILE A 870 -12.22 -2.22 33.97
N ASP A 871 -12.94 -1.29 34.59
CA ASP A 871 -14.18 -0.77 34.02
C ASP A 871 -13.87 -0.02 32.71
N THR A 872 -14.32 -0.61 31.61
CA THR A 872 -14.27 -0.02 30.27
C THR A 872 -15.66 0.34 29.78
N SER A 873 -16.62 0.59 30.69
CA SER A 873 -17.91 1.18 30.35
C SER A 873 -17.69 2.42 29.49
N THR A 874 -18.16 2.34 28.25
CA THR A 874 -18.11 3.44 27.30
C THR A 874 -19.51 3.88 26.98
N ILE A 875 -19.68 5.19 26.88
CA ILE A 875 -20.79 5.75 26.13
C ILE A 875 -20.39 5.60 24.66
N GLU A 876 -21.28 5.05 23.83
CA GLU A 876 -21.09 4.89 22.39
C GLU A 876 -22.24 5.55 21.60
N ALA A 877 -21.91 6.07 20.42
CA ALA A 877 -22.89 6.69 19.53
C ALA A 877 -23.39 5.68 18.51
N ARG A 878 -24.71 5.52 18.40
CA ARG A 878 -25.35 4.82 17.28
C ARG A 878 -26.08 5.81 16.39
N ILE A 879 -26.04 5.55 15.09
CA ILE A 879 -26.81 6.30 14.11
C ILE A 879 -27.61 5.33 13.27
N LYS A 880 -28.87 5.70 13.02
CA LYS A 880 -29.79 5.03 12.11
C LYS A 880 -30.20 6.02 11.02
N ILE A 881 -30.07 5.61 9.77
CA ILE A 881 -30.39 6.43 8.59
C ILE A 881 -31.64 5.86 7.93
N THR A 882 -32.69 6.68 7.85
CA THR A 882 -33.89 6.34 7.08
C THR A 882 -33.86 7.08 5.74
N ASN A 883 -34.11 6.36 4.65
CA ASN A 883 -34.00 6.80 3.24
C ASN A 883 -32.57 7.25 2.82
N PRO A 884 -31.54 6.38 2.95
CA PRO A 884 -30.13 6.75 2.74
C PRO A 884 -29.76 7.20 1.32
N ASP A 885 -30.60 6.90 0.31
CA ASP A 885 -30.39 7.31 -1.08
C ASP A 885 -30.90 8.74 -1.36
N GLU A 886 -31.69 9.34 -0.46
CA GLU A 886 -32.13 10.73 -0.55
C GLU A 886 -30.96 11.71 -0.29
N PRO A 887 -31.01 12.96 -0.78
CA PRO A 887 -29.91 13.93 -0.66
C PRO A 887 -29.78 14.55 0.73
N GLU A 888 -30.87 14.52 1.51
CA GLU A 888 -30.95 14.98 2.89
C GLU A 888 -31.72 13.92 3.70
N PRO A 889 -31.08 12.76 3.97
CA PRO A 889 -31.74 11.64 4.62
C PRO A 889 -32.01 11.95 6.10
N SER A 890 -32.98 11.25 6.68
CA SER A 890 -33.32 11.41 8.10
C SER A 890 -32.28 10.69 8.96
N ILE A 891 -31.57 11.44 9.79
CA ILE A 891 -30.50 10.92 10.65
C ILE A 891 -30.95 10.90 12.11
N LYS A 892 -31.22 9.71 12.63
CA LYS A 892 -31.49 9.50 14.06
C LYS A 892 -30.20 9.11 14.78
N LEU A 893 -29.86 9.87 15.81
CA LEU A 893 -28.69 9.66 16.67
C LEU A 893 -29.18 9.16 18.03
N TYR A 894 -28.60 8.05 18.47
CA TYR A 894 -28.85 7.42 19.76
C TYR A 894 -27.56 7.36 20.55
N VAL A 895 -27.69 7.45 21.86
CA VAL A 895 -26.59 7.41 22.84
C VAL A 895 -26.78 6.15 23.66
N GLU A 896 -25.88 5.17 23.48
CA GLU A 896 -25.85 3.98 24.30
C GLU A 896 -24.88 4.19 25.46
N ASN A 897 -25.38 4.10 26.68
CA ASN A 897 -24.55 4.13 27.88
C ASN A 897 -24.39 2.70 28.41
N GLN A 898 -23.22 2.09 28.21
CA GLN A 898 -22.96 0.72 28.68
C GLN A 898 -23.04 0.57 30.21
N ALA A 899 -23.08 1.66 30.97
CA ALA A 899 -23.34 1.63 32.41
C ALA A 899 -24.83 1.46 32.77
N ASP A 900 -25.76 1.55 31.82
CA ASP A 900 -27.20 1.39 32.06
C ASP A 900 -27.54 -0.01 32.60
N PRO A 901 -28.55 -0.17 33.48
CA PRO A 901 -28.81 -1.42 34.19
C PRO A 901 -28.98 -2.65 33.28
N ALA A 902 -29.79 -2.55 32.22
CA ALA A 902 -30.02 -3.68 31.32
C ALA A 902 -28.78 -4.00 30.44
N MET A 903 -28.07 -2.98 29.95
CA MET A 903 -26.84 -3.19 29.16
C MET A 903 -25.76 -3.87 30.00
N ARG A 904 -25.60 -3.42 31.25
CA ARG A 904 -24.71 -4.04 32.23
C ARG A 904 -25.10 -5.48 32.49
N LEU A 905 -26.37 -5.75 32.79
CA LEU A 905 -26.93 -7.08 33.04
C LEU A 905 -26.56 -8.06 31.91
N VAL A 906 -26.91 -7.73 30.66
CA VAL A 906 -26.59 -8.58 29.51
C VAL A 906 -25.08 -8.75 29.37
N SER A 907 -24.30 -7.66 29.48
CA SER A 907 -22.84 -7.73 29.32
C SER A 907 -22.17 -8.66 30.34
N GLU A 908 -22.56 -8.64 31.61
CA GLU A 908 -22.01 -9.53 32.64
C GLU A 908 -22.41 -10.98 32.41
N MET A 909 -23.64 -11.26 31.97
CA MET A 909 -24.07 -12.62 31.64
C MET A 909 -23.34 -13.17 30.40
N MET A 910 -23.08 -12.33 29.39
CA MET A 910 -22.27 -12.72 28.22
C MET A 910 -20.78 -12.93 28.57
N ILE A 911 -20.25 -12.15 29.52
CA ILE A 911 -18.89 -12.33 30.05
C ILE A 911 -18.80 -13.65 30.84
N LEU A 912 -19.77 -13.92 31.72
CA LEU A 912 -19.88 -15.14 32.50
C LEU A 912 -19.99 -16.40 31.62
N CYS A 913 -20.84 -16.37 30.58
CA CYS A 913 -20.94 -17.46 29.62
C CYS A 913 -19.58 -17.78 28.96
N GLY A 914 -18.83 -16.75 28.56
CA GLY A 914 -17.50 -16.94 27.97
C GLY A 914 -16.42 -17.41 28.94
N GLU A 915 -16.53 -17.10 30.23
CA GLU A 915 -15.68 -17.66 31.30
C GLU A 915 -15.96 -19.14 31.53
N VAL A 916 -17.24 -19.52 31.62
CA VAL A 916 -17.66 -20.91 31.77
C VAL A 916 -17.24 -21.73 30.55
N MET A 917 -17.39 -21.21 29.33
CA MET A 917 -16.94 -21.88 28.11
C MET A 917 -15.42 -22.06 28.05
N ALA A 918 -14.65 -21.09 28.54
CA ALA A 918 -13.20 -21.25 28.67
C ALA A 918 -12.83 -22.34 29.70
N THR A 919 -13.57 -22.39 30.82
CA THR A 919 -13.34 -23.35 31.91
C THR A 919 -13.73 -24.77 31.49
N PHE A 920 -14.93 -24.95 30.93
CA PHE A 920 -15.43 -26.20 30.37
C PHE A 920 -14.51 -26.75 29.27
N GLY A 921 -14.10 -25.90 28.32
CA GLY A 921 -13.17 -26.29 27.27
C GLY A 921 -11.82 -26.74 27.82
N SER A 922 -11.28 -26.02 28.83
CA SER A 922 -10.00 -26.35 29.44
C SER A 922 -10.05 -27.65 30.25
N ALA A 923 -11.12 -27.86 31.03
CA ALA A 923 -11.31 -29.07 31.83
C ALA A 923 -11.42 -30.33 30.94
N ASN A 924 -12.07 -30.19 29.78
CA ASN A 924 -12.31 -31.27 28.83
C ASN A 924 -11.28 -31.34 27.68
N ASN A 925 -10.20 -30.54 27.73
CA ASN A 925 -9.15 -30.46 26.70
C ASN A 925 -9.66 -30.15 25.27
N ILE A 926 -10.75 -29.40 25.15
CA ILE A 926 -11.38 -29.03 23.88
C ILE A 926 -10.61 -27.85 23.26
N PRO A 927 -10.10 -27.95 22.01
CA PRO A 927 -9.57 -26.81 21.28
C PRO A 927 -10.69 -25.79 20.99
N LEU A 928 -10.60 -24.60 21.57
CA LEU A 928 -11.52 -23.48 21.41
C LEU A 928 -10.74 -22.19 21.08
N PRO A 929 -11.35 -21.13 20.52
CA PRO A 929 -10.71 -19.83 20.34
C PRO A 929 -10.59 -19.08 21.68
N TYR A 930 -9.67 -19.52 22.54
CA TYR A 930 -9.40 -18.89 23.84
C TYR A 930 -8.81 -17.50 23.63
N ARG A 931 -9.59 -16.47 23.98
CA ARG A 931 -9.20 -15.07 23.83
C ARG A 931 -8.79 -14.51 25.18
N GLY A 932 -7.57 -13.99 25.26
CA GLY A 932 -7.08 -13.32 26.46
C GLY A 932 -6.25 -12.11 26.15
N GLN A 933 -5.69 -11.52 27.21
CA GLN A 933 -4.91 -10.31 27.14
C GLN A 933 -3.97 -10.34 28.35
N PRO A 934 -2.71 -10.79 28.16
CA PRO A 934 -1.75 -10.91 29.25
C PRO A 934 -1.65 -9.58 30.01
N GLN A 935 -1.88 -9.63 31.32
CA GLN A 935 -1.91 -8.43 32.15
C GLN A 935 -0.56 -7.71 32.02
N SER A 936 -0.61 -6.50 31.49
CA SER A 936 0.56 -5.64 31.37
C SER A 936 0.93 -5.12 32.75
N ASN A 937 2.23 -5.13 33.11
CA ASN A 937 2.77 -4.50 34.32
C ASN A 937 2.68 -2.96 34.21
N ILE A 938 1.44 -2.47 34.18
CA ILE A 938 1.05 -1.09 34.03
C ILE A 938 0.37 -0.72 35.32
N ASP A 939 0.99 0.24 36.02
CA ASP A 939 0.39 0.84 37.19
C ASP A 939 -0.81 1.70 36.75
N THR A 940 -2.02 1.15 36.91
CA THR A 940 -3.26 1.86 36.63
C THR A 940 -3.49 3.02 37.61
N SER A 941 -2.87 2.98 38.79
CA SER A 941 -2.94 4.08 39.77
C SER A 941 -2.26 5.35 39.26
N ALA A 942 -1.37 5.26 38.25
CA ALA A 942 -0.82 6.41 37.55
C ALA A 942 -1.91 7.30 36.91
N PHE A 943 -3.12 6.78 36.68
CA PHE A 943 -4.28 7.51 36.13
C PHE A 943 -5.34 7.87 37.17
N SER A 944 -5.11 7.58 38.46
CA SER A 944 -6.01 7.94 39.56
C SER A 944 -6.31 9.44 39.64
N HIS A 945 -5.34 10.28 39.24
CA HIS A 945 -5.47 11.73 39.16
C HIS A 945 -6.44 12.23 38.07
N LEU A 946 -6.83 11.37 37.13
CA LEU A 946 -7.89 11.66 36.16
C LEU A 946 -9.26 11.35 36.77
N PRO A 947 -10.31 12.13 36.48
CA PRO A 947 -11.67 11.84 36.94
C PRO A 947 -12.17 10.51 36.38
N GLU A 948 -13.08 9.86 37.11
CA GLU A 948 -13.72 8.61 36.68
C GLU A 948 -14.58 8.79 35.42
N GLY A 949 -14.80 7.68 34.72
CA GLY A 949 -15.47 7.66 33.42
C GLY A 949 -14.53 7.87 32.22
N PRO A 950 -15.05 8.38 31.08
CA PRO A 950 -14.44 8.20 29.76
C PRO A 950 -12.99 8.66 29.61
N VAL A 951 -12.57 9.71 30.33
CA VAL A 951 -11.21 10.26 30.24
C VAL A 951 -10.18 9.28 30.83
N ARG A 952 -10.44 8.75 32.03
CA ARG A 952 -9.58 7.75 32.69
C ARG A 952 -9.58 6.44 31.89
N SER A 953 -10.76 5.93 31.51
CA SER A 953 -10.87 4.68 30.74
C SER A 953 -10.15 4.76 29.39
N PHE A 954 -10.28 5.88 28.65
CA PHE A 954 -9.54 6.12 27.41
C PHE A 954 -8.02 6.18 27.61
N ALA A 955 -7.54 6.72 28.74
CA ALA A 955 -6.11 6.76 29.06
C ALA A 955 -5.56 5.35 29.32
N ILE A 956 -6.26 4.53 30.11
CA ILE A 956 -5.83 3.18 30.47
C ILE A 956 -5.90 2.24 29.24
N VAL A 957 -7.01 2.24 28.48
CA VAL A 957 -7.17 1.35 27.30
C VAL A 957 -6.07 1.56 26.26
N ARG A 958 -5.53 2.77 26.12
CA ARG A 958 -4.48 3.08 25.12
C ARG A 958 -3.09 2.53 25.43
N ILE A 959 -2.81 2.12 26.66
CA ILE A 959 -1.52 1.57 27.07
C ILE A 959 -1.56 0.05 27.26
N MET A 960 -2.75 -0.54 27.35
CA MET A 960 -2.96 -1.98 27.37
C MET A 960 -2.44 -2.66 26.10
N ARG A 961 -2.11 -3.94 26.21
CA ARG A 961 -1.77 -4.80 25.06
C ARG A 961 -3.04 -5.12 24.25
N ALA A 962 -2.87 -5.45 22.97
CA ALA A 962 -3.95 -6.04 22.19
C ALA A 962 -4.35 -7.40 22.79
N ALA A 963 -5.62 -7.80 22.59
CA ALA A 963 -6.03 -9.16 22.89
C ALA A 963 -5.38 -10.16 21.91
N GLU A 964 -5.00 -11.31 22.45
CA GLU A 964 -4.36 -12.43 21.76
C GLU A 964 -5.29 -13.66 21.83
N MET A 965 -5.04 -14.68 21.00
CA MET A 965 -5.78 -15.94 21.03
C MET A 965 -4.83 -17.13 21.02
N ASP A 966 -5.16 -18.15 21.81
CA ASP A 966 -4.58 -19.50 21.75
C ASP A 966 -5.72 -20.50 21.46
N PHE A 967 -5.37 -21.66 20.92
CA PHE A 967 -6.35 -22.67 20.47
C PHE A 967 -6.25 -23.99 21.25
N ARG A 968 -5.54 -23.98 22.38
CA ARG A 968 -5.24 -25.15 23.20
C ARG A 968 -5.47 -24.89 24.68
N ASN A 969 -5.12 -23.70 25.17
CA ASN A 969 -5.19 -23.34 26.58
C ASN A 969 -5.85 -21.97 26.77
N PRO A 970 -6.61 -21.75 27.85
CA PRO A 970 -7.05 -20.42 28.25
C PRO A 970 -5.88 -19.44 28.43
N ILE A 971 -6.12 -18.17 28.05
CA ILE A 971 -5.24 -17.04 28.35
C ILE A 971 -6.01 -16.11 29.30
N ARG A 972 -5.38 -15.70 30.41
CA ARG A 972 -5.92 -14.69 31.33
C ARG A 972 -6.31 -13.41 30.58
N HIS A 973 -7.50 -12.88 30.83
CA HIS A 973 -7.99 -11.68 30.16
C HIS A 973 -7.94 -10.47 31.11
N GLY A 974 -6.83 -9.72 31.09
CA GLY A 974 -6.54 -8.61 32.00
C GLY A 974 -7.68 -7.61 32.20
N ILE A 975 -8.24 -7.02 31.13
CA ILE A 975 -9.40 -6.10 31.23
C ILE A 975 -10.59 -6.72 31.96
N LEU A 976 -10.90 -8.00 31.71
CA LEU A 976 -12.13 -8.62 32.20
C LEU A 976 -11.98 -9.21 33.61
N GLY A 977 -10.76 -9.27 34.16
CA GLY A 977 -10.48 -9.91 35.45
C GLY A 977 -10.52 -11.45 35.41
N LEU A 978 -10.61 -12.07 34.23
CA LEU A 978 -10.91 -13.50 34.10
C LEU A 978 -9.67 -14.39 33.90
N PRO A 979 -9.66 -15.63 34.43
CA PRO A 979 -8.58 -16.60 34.19
C PRO A 979 -8.56 -17.11 32.73
N GLY A 980 -9.71 -17.10 32.06
CA GLY A 980 -9.88 -17.49 30.66
C GLY A 980 -11.18 -16.94 30.09
N TYR A 981 -11.25 -16.77 28.77
CA TYR A 981 -12.46 -16.31 28.10
C TYR A 981 -12.56 -16.88 26.68
N VAL A 982 -13.75 -17.33 26.29
CA VAL A 982 -14.09 -17.77 24.92
C VAL A 982 -15.30 -16.97 24.45
N GLN A 983 -15.27 -16.54 23.19
CA GLN A 983 -16.43 -15.95 22.56
C GLN A 983 -17.36 -17.05 22.06
N PHE A 984 -18.54 -17.16 22.66
CA PHE A 984 -19.52 -18.23 22.40
C PHE A 984 -20.95 -17.71 22.13
N THR A 985 -21.25 -16.48 22.52
CA THR A 985 -22.61 -15.96 22.68
C THR A 985 -23.21 -15.32 21.43
N SER A 986 -22.55 -15.37 20.26
CA SER A 986 -23.18 -14.88 19.02
C SER A 986 -22.84 -15.67 17.76
N PRO A 987 -23.17 -16.97 17.71
CA PRO A 987 -22.81 -17.86 16.60
C PRO A 987 -23.52 -17.52 15.28
N ILE A 988 -24.65 -16.81 15.30
CA ILE A 988 -25.37 -16.42 14.07
C ILE A 988 -24.67 -15.22 13.38
N ARG A 989 -23.97 -14.34 14.13
CA ARG A 989 -23.25 -13.16 13.57
C ARG A 989 -21.72 -13.22 13.65
N ARG A 990 -21.13 -14.15 14.39
CA ARG A 990 -19.66 -14.28 14.52
C ARG A 990 -19.21 -15.71 14.23
N TYR A 991 -18.39 -15.88 13.19
CA TYR A 991 -17.94 -17.22 12.78
C TYR A 991 -17.00 -17.89 13.81
N LEU A 992 -16.29 -17.13 14.64
CA LEU A 992 -15.45 -17.71 15.71
C LEU A 992 -16.31 -18.34 16.83
N ASP A 993 -17.44 -17.72 17.16
CA ASP A 993 -18.43 -18.27 18.09
C ASP A 993 -19.05 -19.57 17.50
N LEU A 994 -19.38 -19.58 16.20
CA LEU A 994 -19.84 -20.78 15.49
C LEU A 994 -18.81 -21.93 15.52
N LEU A 995 -17.52 -21.63 15.36
CA LEU A 995 -16.45 -22.64 15.51
C LEU A 995 -16.37 -23.21 16.92
N ALA A 996 -16.62 -22.40 17.95
CA ALA A 996 -16.68 -22.87 19.33
C ALA A 996 -17.91 -23.78 19.53
N HIS A 997 -19.09 -23.42 18.99
CA HIS A 997 -20.29 -24.26 18.99
C HIS A 997 -20.05 -25.63 18.35
N TYR A 998 -19.44 -25.70 17.17
CA TYR A 998 -19.12 -26.99 16.52
C TYR A 998 -18.24 -27.90 17.39
N GLN A 999 -17.27 -27.34 18.11
CA GLN A 999 -16.38 -28.11 18.98
C GLN A 999 -17.09 -28.58 20.25
N VAL A 1000 -17.84 -27.67 20.91
CA VAL A 1000 -18.61 -27.99 22.13
C VAL A 1000 -19.69 -29.03 21.85
N LYS A 1001 -20.48 -28.87 20.79
CA LYS A 1001 -21.56 -29.82 20.46
C LYS A 1001 -21.11 -31.14 19.87
N ALA A 1002 -19.92 -31.22 19.26
CA ALA A 1002 -19.30 -32.52 18.99
C ALA A 1002 -18.95 -33.24 20.30
N PHE A 1003 -18.34 -32.52 21.25
CA PHE A 1003 -18.03 -33.07 22.57
C PHE A 1003 -19.27 -33.52 23.35
N LEU A 1004 -20.35 -32.72 23.38
CA LEU A 1004 -21.60 -33.08 24.08
C LEU A 1004 -22.24 -34.36 23.54
N ARG A 1005 -22.13 -34.63 22.23
CA ARG A 1005 -22.62 -35.88 21.60
C ARG A 1005 -21.65 -37.07 21.74
N GLY A 1006 -20.48 -36.87 22.33
CA GLY A 1006 -19.40 -37.88 22.36
C GLY A 1006 -18.69 -38.09 21.01
N ASP A 1007 -18.93 -37.22 20.03
CA ASP A 1007 -18.31 -37.27 18.70
C ASP A 1007 -16.82 -36.87 18.73
N SER A 1008 -16.07 -37.30 17.73
CA SER A 1008 -14.73 -36.77 17.47
C SER A 1008 -14.78 -35.28 17.11
N LEU A 1009 -13.97 -34.45 17.77
CA LEU A 1009 -13.94 -33.01 17.53
C LEU A 1009 -13.61 -32.66 16.06
N PRO A 1010 -14.44 -31.84 15.37
CA PRO A 1010 -14.32 -31.60 13.92
C PRO A 1010 -13.06 -30.82 13.52
N PHE A 1011 -12.43 -30.10 14.45
CA PHE A 1011 -11.25 -29.29 14.19
C PHE A 1011 -10.14 -29.52 15.23
N SER A 1012 -8.92 -29.72 14.75
CA SER A 1012 -7.71 -29.63 15.58
C SER A 1012 -7.35 -28.17 15.85
N ALA A 1013 -6.65 -27.91 16.95
CA ALA A 1013 -6.19 -26.56 17.33
C ALA A 1013 -5.50 -25.79 16.18
N GLY A 1014 -4.65 -26.46 15.38
CA GLY A 1014 -3.98 -25.82 14.25
C GLY A 1014 -4.89 -25.54 13.05
N ARG A 1015 -5.98 -26.30 12.89
CA ARG A 1015 -7.02 -26.03 11.88
C ARG A 1015 -7.87 -24.83 12.30
N LEU A 1016 -8.26 -24.75 13.57
CA LEU A 1016 -8.94 -23.58 14.15
C LEU A 1016 -8.08 -22.32 14.01
N GLU A 1017 -6.79 -22.38 14.37
CA GLU A 1017 -5.84 -21.27 14.24
C GLU A 1017 -5.76 -20.75 12.80
N GLY A 1018 -5.69 -21.66 11.81
CA GLY A 1018 -5.68 -21.32 10.39
C GLY A 1018 -6.96 -20.64 9.92
N ILE A 1019 -8.13 -21.18 10.28
CA ILE A 1019 -9.43 -20.60 9.92
C ILE A 1019 -9.63 -19.24 10.60
N ALA A 1020 -9.34 -19.16 11.90
CA ALA A 1020 -9.44 -17.92 12.66
C ALA A 1020 -8.52 -16.84 12.12
N SER A 1021 -7.31 -17.16 11.67
CA SER A 1021 -6.40 -16.21 11.03
C SER A 1021 -7.02 -15.59 9.76
N LEU A 1022 -7.69 -16.39 8.93
CA LEU A 1022 -8.40 -15.92 7.73
C LEU A 1022 -9.59 -15.02 8.09
N VAL A 1023 -10.46 -15.50 8.98
CA VAL A 1023 -11.67 -14.77 9.45
C VAL A 1023 -11.29 -13.42 10.05
N ASN A 1024 -10.30 -13.39 10.94
CA ASN A 1024 -9.85 -12.17 11.62
C ASN A 1024 -9.32 -11.08 10.66
N VAL A 1025 -8.81 -11.45 9.47
CA VAL A 1025 -8.43 -10.45 8.45
C VAL A 1025 -9.68 -9.73 7.95
N ASN A 1026 -10.75 -10.46 7.61
CA ASN A 1026 -11.99 -9.86 7.13
C ASN A 1026 -12.71 -9.08 8.25
N THR A 1027 -12.82 -9.64 9.46
CA THR A 1027 -13.42 -8.95 10.63
C THR A 1027 -12.75 -7.60 10.91
N ARG A 1028 -11.42 -7.48 10.73
CA ARG A 1028 -10.70 -6.20 10.88
C ARG A 1028 -11.02 -5.19 9.78
N VAL A 1029 -11.26 -5.66 8.54
CA VAL A 1029 -11.69 -4.83 7.42
C VAL A 1029 -13.12 -4.32 7.66
N ILE A 1030 -14.03 -5.22 8.03
CA ILE A 1030 -15.42 -4.92 8.36
C ILE A 1030 -15.51 -3.93 9.53
N LYS A 1031 -14.79 -4.17 10.64
CA LYS A 1031 -14.77 -3.23 11.79
C LYS A 1031 -14.28 -1.84 11.38
N ARG A 1032 -13.32 -1.74 10.46
CA ARG A 1032 -12.86 -0.45 9.91
C ARG A 1032 -13.95 0.22 9.07
N LEU A 1033 -14.60 -0.52 8.17
CA LEU A 1033 -15.71 -0.04 7.35
C LEU A 1033 -16.84 0.53 8.22
N SER A 1034 -17.33 -0.22 9.21
CA SER A 1034 -18.38 0.26 10.14
C SER A 1034 -17.93 1.51 10.89
N SER A 1035 -16.68 1.56 11.36
CA SER A 1035 -16.12 2.76 12.03
C SER A 1035 -16.06 3.98 11.10
N THR A 1036 -15.66 3.81 9.84
CA THR A 1036 -15.61 4.89 8.84
C THR A 1036 -17.01 5.35 8.47
N SER A 1037 -17.95 4.43 8.26
CA SER A 1037 -19.34 4.72 7.89
C SER A 1037 -20.08 5.46 9.02
N LEU A 1038 -19.97 4.98 10.26
CA LEU A 1038 -20.47 5.68 11.44
C LEU A 1038 -19.90 7.10 11.53
N ARG A 1039 -18.58 7.25 11.36
CA ARG A 1039 -17.92 8.57 11.36
C ARG A 1039 -18.41 9.50 10.24
N TYR A 1040 -18.69 8.98 9.05
CA TYR A 1040 -19.26 9.76 7.96
C TYR A 1040 -20.64 10.32 8.36
N TRP A 1041 -21.52 9.45 8.84
CA TRP A 1041 -22.88 9.83 9.25
C TRP A 1041 -22.94 10.74 10.47
N ILE A 1042 -21.97 10.64 11.39
CA ILE A 1042 -21.74 11.62 12.47
C ILE A 1042 -21.44 13.01 11.90
N ILE A 1043 -20.56 13.10 10.91
CA ILE A 1043 -20.18 14.38 10.29
C ILE A 1043 -21.35 14.96 9.52
N GLU A 1044 -22.13 14.11 8.84
CA GLU A 1044 -23.34 14.51 8.13
C GLU A 1044 -24.45 14.98 9.07
N TYR A 1045 -24.69 14.27 10.19
CA TYR A 1045 -25.57 14.75 11.27
C TYR A 1045 -25.17 16.15 11.74
N LEU A 1046 -23.88 16.36 12.03
CA LEU A 1046 -23.34 17.66 12.45
C LEU A 1046 -23.48 18.74 11.36
N ARG A 1047 -23.36 18.39 10.08
CA ARG A 1047 -23.58 19.30 8.93
C ARG A 1047 -25.02 19.79 8.85
N GLN A 1048 -25.99 18.94 9.19
CA GLN A 1048 -27.42 19.27 9.23
C GLN A 1048 -27.84 20.10 10.45
N GLN A 1049 -26.99 20.23 11.49
CA GLN A 1049 -27.32 21.04 12.66
C GLN A 1049 -27.22 22.55 12.39
N PRO A 1050 -27.99 23.39 13.10
CA PRO A 1050 -27.86 24.85 12.99
C PRO A 1050 -26.43 25.32 13.28
N LYS A 1051 -25.90 26.25 12.48
CA LYS A 1051 -24.51 26.74 12.56
C LYS A 1051 -24.10 27.31 13.93
N HIS A 1052 -25.07 27.69 14.76
CA HIS A 1052 -24.85 28.24 16.10
C HIS A 1052 -25.11 27.24 17.24
N LYS A 1053 -25.42 25.97 16.92
CA LYS A 1053 -25.59 24.92 17.94
C LYS A 1053 -24.25 24.65 18.63
N THR A 1054 -24.18 24.97 19.92
CA THR A 1054 -23.04 24.65 20.78
C THR A 1054 -23.13 23.20 21.24
N PHE A 1055 -21.98 22.53 21.37
CA PHE A 1055 -21.89 21.17 21.87
C PHE A 1055 -20.92 21.09 23.05
N SER A 1056 -21.32 20.37 24.09
CA SER A 1056 -20.46 20.07 25.24
C SER A 1056 -19.39 19.05 24.85
N ALA A 1057 -18.15 19.22 25.33
CA ALA A 1057 -17.04 18.35 24.95
C ALA A 1057 -16.05 18.07 26.09
N LEU A 1058 -15.67 16.80 26.27
CA LEU A 1058 -14.57 16.38 27.14
C LEU A 1058 -13.25 16.31 26.38
N VAL A 1059 -12.18 16.87 26.94
CA VAL A 1059 -10.82 16.74 26.41
C VAL A 1059 -10.20 15.42 26.90
N LEU A 1060 -9.92 14.50 25.98
CA LEU A 1060 -9.36 13.18 26.31
C LEU A 1060 -7.83 13.19 26.35
N ARG A 1061 -7.21 14.00 25.50
CA ARG A 1061 -5.77 14.26 25.50
C ARG A 1061 -5.41 15.47 24.67
N PHE A 1062 -4.24 16.02 24.95
CA PHE A 1062 -3.52 16.87 24.01
C PHE A 1062 -2.69 16.02 23.03
N ILE A 1063 -2.52 16.53 21.82
CA ILE A 1063 -1.76 15.94 20.70
C ILE A 1063 -0.52 16.79 20.42
N LYS A 1064 -0.69 18.11 20.49
CA LYS A 1064 0.32 19.18 20.43
C LYS A 1064 -0.22 20.37 21.23
N ASP A 1065 0.58 21.42 21.39
CA ASP A 1065 0.11 22.69 21.95
C ASP A 1065 -1.15 23.17 21.22
N ARG A 1066 -2.21 23.39 22.00
CA ARG A 1066 -3.56 23.76 21.55
C ARG A 1066 -4.25 22.77 20.60
N VAL A 1067 -3.74 21.56 20.39
CA VAL A 1067 -4.43 20.54 19.56
C VAL A 1067 -4.90 19.39 20.44
N ALA A 1068 -6.21 19.20 20.56
CA ALA A 1068 -6.82 18.17 21.41
C ALA A 1068 -7.48 17.04 20.60
N ALA A 1069 -7.63 15.88 21.25
CA ALA A 1069 -8.68 14.93 20.93
C ALA A 1069 -9.81 15.10 21.93
N ILE A 1070 -11.04 15.22 21.43
CA ILE A 1070 -12.24 15.46 22.25
C ILE A 1070 -13.29 14.37 22.03
N LEU A 1071 -14.15 14.22 23.03
CA LEU A 1071 -15.42 13.49 22.99
C LEU A 1071 -16.54 14.53 23.09
N LEU A 1072 -17.39 14.66 22.07
CA LEU A 1072 -18.62 15.46 22.17
C LEU A 1072 -19.61 14.72 23.06
N MET A 1073 -20.23 15.34 24.07
CA MET A 1073 -21.09 14.64 25.03
C MET A 1073 -22.50 14.38 24.51
N GLU A 1074 -23.05 15.23 23.65
CA GLU A 1074 -24.38 15.01 23.07
C GLU A 1074 -24.35 14.12 21.81
N VAL A 1075 -23.16 13.80 21.30
CA VAL A 1075 -22.97 13.02 20.06
C VAL A 1075 -22.10 11.79 20.26
N ILE A 1076 -21.26 11.78 21.30
CA ILE A 1076 -20.37 10.69 21.75
C ILE A 1076 -19.44 10.17 20.64
N THR A 1077 -18.66 11.10 20.10
CA THR A 1077 -17.75 10.81 18.98
C THR A 1077 -16.34 11.31 19.24
N TYR A 1078 -15.36 10.46 18.93
CA TYR A 1078 -13.94 10.73 19.11
C TYR A 1078 -13.36 11.44 17.88
N LYS A 1079 -13.09 12.76 17.96
CA LYS A 1079 -12.39 13.49 16.87
C LYS A 1079 -11.03 14.01 17.37
N SER A 1080 -9.99 13.56 16.68
CA SER A 1080 -8.58 13.91 16.92
C SER A 1080 -8.17 15.06 16.02
N GLY A 1081 -7.74 16.19 16.59
CA GLY A 1081 -7.06 17.25 15.82
C GLY A 1081 -7.69 18.64 15.84
N TYR A 1082 -8.51 18.98 16.84
CA TYR A 1082 -9.09 20.33 16.93
C TYR A 1082 -8.14 21.35 17.56
N LYS A 1083 -8.09 22.55 16.99
CA LYS A 1083 -7.29 23.68 17.50
C LYS A 1083 -8.12 24.49 18.51
N LEU A 1084 -7.77 24.40 19.80
CA LEU A 1084 -8.36 25.17 20.88
C LEU A 1084 -7.96 26.66 20.76
N LEU A 1085 -8.95 27.53 20.58
CA LEU A 1085 -8.80 28.98 20.55
C LEU A 1085 -9.58 29.57 21.74
N CYS A 1086 -8.87 29.95 22.80
CA CYS A 1086 -9.41 30.66 23.97
C CYS A 1086 -10.76 30.13 24.50
N GLY A 1087 -10.86 28.80 24.72
CA GLY A 1087 -12.07 28.17 25.27
C GLY A 1087 -13.17 27.87 24.25
N TYR A 1088 -13.03 28.31 22.99
CA TYR A 1088 -13.98 28.01 21.92
C TYR A 1088 -13.42 26.98 20.93
N LEU A 1089 -14.30 26.09 20.47
CA LEU A 1089 -14.05 25.12 19.40
C LEU A 1089 -14.55 25.69 18.07
N ALA A 1090 -13.62 25.97 17.14
CA ALA A 1090 -13.97 26.11 15.73
C ALA A 1090 -13.99 24.70 15.09
N VAL A 1091 -15.11 24.35 14.45
CA VAL A 1091 -15.41 23.01 13.91
C VAL A 1091 -14.69 22.70 12.59
#